data_AF-A0A0Q5ZPW9-F1
#
_entry.id   AF-A0A0Q5ZPW9-F1
#
_cell.length_a   1.000
_cell.length_b   1.000
_cell.length_c   1.000
_cell.angle_alpha   90.00
_cell.angle_beta   90.00
_cell.angle_gamma   90.00
#
_symmetry.space_group_name_H-M   'P 1'
#
loop_
_entity.id
_entity.type
_entity.pdbx_description
1 polymer ?
#
loop_
_entity_poly.entity_id
_entity_poly.type
_entity_poly.pdbx_seq_one_letter_code
_entity_poly.pdbx_strand_id
1 'polypeptide(L)'
;MSADTILVLAPMPPFPTSAGNRRRLVTTCQSLQRAGFAVDLAYVAHEDQIYRRFGQHPPTDMVATAASFQRSFLIEADETIPLKTRARCFGIDDWCPQAVGDFVAWYLAAHPETRTVLVNYVFLSRALAAVPPGVLTLIDTHDRFADRQRQYRPFRAEPNFFYTDTANETIGLDRADIVLAIQSEEAAHFRALTASRVHLLPPRFLVEAPFRTPSRLARLGFIGHGNDPNRVSITRFVEAWAEGWTPARPELVIAGEICASFAGPVPAGVRLAGYVPSVAAFYEEVDLVVAPMLMGTGLKMKVAEALSFGVPVVGTVVGFEGFDPLVPAHRCEGAEDVKAQVLSLAGDADGLAVLARACADLFATYNARAEAAETDLVAMIRDWRAPSRDGPVPERTRLRGWLAKAGDMTDRVTRPYAAMFSGGEPKPASAEPVPPPPAPPADPAPEPVAVQRFGTVVLSGLDSLDSALREHPDHGRLVATERVPAGADAAARAYSPSRRRWFATAADATAPRTAAALSDAGFCERRLALSPEWVRDRALPRAVREDLALLLSQAEPDWRAQARLVGICDGMLLLATVVPSHFLTAPREAAVFAVDRAGLSAGERMGAAFAETAAGWGAAFTARRRDELTPVPATLRLDHDLSQAVPGDRILVLTDDMIGVLDLAGPNGPGSPP
;
A
#
# COMPACT_ATOMS: atom_id res chain seq x y z
N MET A 1 -38.23 19.67 18.08
CA MET A 1 -37.96 18.22 17.99
C MET A 1 -36.46 18.07 17.86
N SER A 2 -35.80 17.26 18.70
CA SER A 2 -34.36 17.00 18.58
C SER A 2 -34.11 16.33 17.22
N ALA A 3 -33.12 16.79 16.47
CA ALA A 3 -32.76 16.18 15.19
C ALA A 3 -32.33 14.73 15.40
N ASP A 4 -32.70 13.83 14.50
CA ASP A 4 -32.20 12.45 14.54
C ASP A 4 -30.68 12.47 14.36
N THR A 5 -29.96 11.84 15.29
CA THR A 5 -28.49 11.81 15.27
C THR A 5 -27.97 10.61 14.48
N ILE A 6 -26.94 10.85 13.69
CA ILE A 6 -26.17 9.85 12.95
C ILE A 6 -24.75 9.84 13.53
N LEU A 7 -24.30 8.69 14.01
CA LEU A 7 -22.89 8.45 14.32
C LEU A 7 -22.15 8.03 13.05
N VAL A 8 -21.08 8.73 12.70
CA VAL A 8 -20.21 8.39 11.59
C VAL A 8 -18.87 7.90 12.13
N LEU A 9 -18.48 6.69 11.76
CA LEU A 9 -17.17 6.10 12.05
C LEU A 9 -16.27 6.21 10.81
N ALA A 10 -15.06 6.72 10.96
CA ALA A 10 -14.13 6.89 9.85
C ALA A 10 -12.67 6.59 10.25
N PRO A 11 -11.90 5.83 9.43
CA PRO A 11 -10.47 5.58 9.67
C PRO A 11 -9.54 6.71 9.15
N MET A 12 -10.12 7.77 8.58
CA MET A 12 -9.41 8.92 8.04
C MET A 12 -9.98 10.22 8.63
N PRO A 13 -9.16 11.26 8.82
CA PRO A 13 -9.64 12.53 9.31
C PRO A 13 -10.44 13.24 8.21
N PRO A 14 -11.47 14.03 8.55
CA PRO A 14 -12.24 14.77 7.55
C PRO A 14 -11.44 15.95 6.97
N PHE A 15 -10.53 16.54 7.75
CA PHE A 15 -9.75 17.71 7.36
C PHE A 15 -8.25 17.51 7.54
N PRO A 16 -7.42 18.09 6.64
CA PRO A 16 -7.81 18.78 5.41
C PRO A 16 -8.36 17.80 4.37
N THR A 17 -9.25 18.28 3.49
CA THR A 17 -9.88 17.51 2.40
C THR A 17 -8.93 17.34 1.21
N SER A 18 -7.71 16.86 1.49
CA SER A 18 -6.62 16.70 0.51
C SER A 18 -6.66 15.39 -0.26
N ALA A 19 -7.53 14.44 0.12
CA ALA A 19 -7.67 13.13 -0.52
C ALA A 19 -9.14 12.81 -0.83
N GLY A 20 -9.36 11.94 -1.82
CA GLY A 20 -10.70 11.59 -2.31
C GLY A 20 -11.61 10.97 -1.24
N ASN A 21 -11.06 10.10 -0.39
CA ASN A 21 -11.79 9.48 0.72
C ASN A 21 -12.22 10.50 1.79
N ARG A 22 -11.36 11.47 2.14
CA ARG A 22 -11.68 12.57 3.07
C ARG A 22 -12.74 13.50 2.49
N ARG A 23 -12.63 13.82 1.20
CA ARG A 23 -13.65 14.62 0.49
C ARG A 23 -14.99 13.90 0.44
N ARG A 24 -15.01 12.58 0.18
CA ARG A 24 -16.23 11.77 0.25
C ARG A 24 -16.85 11.79 1.64
N LEU A 25 -16.06 11.56 2.69
CA LEU A 25 -16.54 11.63 4.08
C LEU A 25 -17.22 12.97 4.37
N VAL A 26 -16.55 14.08 4.06
CA VAL A 26 -17.08 15.42 4.31
C VAL A 26 -18.35 15.69 3.49
N THR A 27 -18.35 15.36 2.20
CA THR A 27 -19.50 15.63 1.31
C THR A 27 -20.73 14.80 1.69
N THR A 28 -20.56 13.51 2.03
CA THR A 28 -21.65 12.65 2.54
C THR A 28 -22.20 13.21 3.85
N CYS A 29 -21.35 13.56 4.82
CA CYS A 29 -21.77 14.13 6.09
C CYS A 29 -22.51 15.47 5.91
N GLN A 30 -22.01 16.35 5.05
CA GLN A 30 -22.66 17.62 4.74
C GLN A 30 -24.02 17.44 4.06
N SER A 31 -24.18 16.41 3.22
CA SER A 31 -25.49 16.08 2.63
C SER A 31 -26.49 15.68 3.71
N LEU A 32 -26.09 14.81 4.65
CA LEU A 32 -26.92 14.43 5.79
C LEU A 32 -27.26 15.64 6.69
N GLN A 33 -26.31 16.53 6.94
CA GLN A 33 -26.54 17.77 7.70
C GLN A 33 -27.52 18.71 6.98
N ARG A 34 -27.40 18.89 5.66
CA ARG A 34 -28.36 19.66 4.85
C ARG A 34 -29.77 19.06 4.90
N ALA A 35 -29.86 17.74 5.02
CA ALA A 35 -31.11 17.04 5.24
C ALA A 35 -31.64 17.14 6.69
N GLY A 36 -30.96 17.86 7.58
CA GLY A 36 -31.41 18.15 8.94
C GLY A 36 -31.03 17.10 9.98
N PHE A 37 -30.15 16.16 9.66
CA PHE A 37 -29.61 15.23 10.66
C PHE A 37 -28.52 15.90 11.49
N ALA A 38 -28.49 15.59 12.79
CA ALA A 38 -27.30 15.84 13.59
C ALA A 38 -26.25 14.79 13.25
N VAL A 39 -25.01 15.21 13.00
CA VAL A 39 -23.91 14.29 12.64
C VAL A 39 -22.82 14.38 13.68
N ASP A 40 -22.58 13.26 14.35
CA ASP A 40 -21.46 13.06 15.25
C ASP A 40 -20.39 12.22 14.55
N LEU A 41 -19.13 12.59 14.69
CA LEU A 41 -18.00 11.90 14.07
C LEU A 41 -17.16 11.19 15.13
N ALA A 42 -16.85 9.92 14.91
CA ALA A 42 -15.82 9.18 15.60
C ALA A 42 -14.69 8.83 14.62
N TYR A 43 -13.61 9.62 14.69
CA TYR A 43 -12.41 9.42 13.90
C TYR A 43 -11.52 8.38 14.56
N VAL A 44 -11.33 7.23 13.90
CA VAL A 44 -10.35 6.21 14.28
C VAL A 44 -9.01 6.60 13.67
N ALA A 45 -7.98 6.81 14.49
CA ALA A 45 -6.69 7.37 14.11
C ALA A 45 -5.81 6.43 13.24
N HIS A 46 -6.41 5.68 12.30
CA HIS A 46 -5.73 4.72 11.45
C HIS A 46 -4.69 5.40 10.54
N GLU A 47 -5.11 6.44 9.82
CA GLU A 47 -4.21 7.17 8.93
C GLU A 47 -3.08 7.84 9.72
N ASP A 48 -3.40 8.44 10.87
CA ASP A 48 -2.43 8.99 11.82
C ASP A 48 -1.35 7.98 12.24
N GLN A 49 -1.73 6.73 12.55
CA GLN A 49 -0.76 5.68 12.88
C GLN A 49 0.22 5.43 11.74
N ILE A 50 -0.24 5.51 10.48
CA ILE A 50 0.61 5.32 9.31
C ILE A 50 1.62 6.46 9.21
N TYR A 51 1.18 7.72 9.28
CA TYR A 51 2.08 8.88 9.27
C TYR A 51 3.14 8.80 10.37
N ARG A 52 2.73 8.50 11.61
CA ARG A 52 3.63 8.40 12.76
C ARG A 52 4.68 7.29 12.58
N ARG A 53 4.31 6.14 12.02
CA ARG A 53 5.26 5.03 11.74
C ARG A 53 6.35 5.39 10.73
N PHE A 54 6.06 6.31 9.82
CA PHE A 54 7.04 6.84 8.86
C PHE A 54 7.69 8.14 9.33
N GLY A 55 7.58 8.48 10.62
CA GLY A 55 8.22 9.66 11.22
C GLY A 55 7.60 10.99 10.77
N GLN A 56 6.40 10.96 10.21
CA GLN A 56 5.70 12.14 9.72
C GLN A 56 4.65 12.60 10.73
N HIS A 57 4.37 13.90 10.75
CA HIS A 57 3.25 14.44 11.51
C HIS A 57 1.95 14.20 10.72
N PRO A 58 0.91 13.61 11.33
CA PRO A 58 -0.37 13.47 10.68
C PRO A 58 -0.92 14.85 10.30
N PRO A 59 -1.45 15.05 9.08
CA PRO A 59 -1.96 16.34 8.66
C PRO A 59 -3.33 16.65 9.26
N THR A 60 -3.74 16.03 10.37
CA THR A 60 -5.11 16.03 10.91
C THR A 60 -5.48 17.39 11.51
N ASP A 61 -6.53 18.03 10.96
CA ASP A 61 -7.06 19.29 11.48
C ASP A 61 -8.27 19.05 12.39
N MET A 62 -8.00 18.92 13.68
CA MET A 62 -9.03 18.69 14.70
C MET A 62 -9.90 19.91 14.98
N VAL A 63 -9.40 21.13 14.71
CA VAL A 63 -10.17 22.36 14.92
C VAL A 63 -11.27 22.47 13.88
N ALA A 64 -10.91 22.30 12.60
CA ALA A 64 -11.89 22.25 11.51
C ALA A 64 -12.88 21.08 11.70
N THR A 65 -12.40 19.95 12.23
CA THR A 65 -13.25 18.80 12.57
C THR A 65 -14.28 19.19 13.63
N ALA A 66 -13.85 19.70 14.78
CA ALA A 66 -14.77 20.08 15.86
C ALA A 66 -15.78 21.17 15.44
N ALA A 67 -15.40 22.05 14.51
CA ALA A 67 -16.30 23.08 13.97
C ALA A 67 -17.36 22.53 13.00
N SER A 68 -17.14 21.35 12.41
CA SER A 68 -17.98 20.81 11.32
C SER A 68 -18.98 19.74 11.78
N PHE A 69 -18.80 19.17 12.97
CA PHE A 69 -19.64 18.09 13.50
C PHE A 69 -20.28 18.50 14.83
N GLN A 70 -21.45 17.96 15.15
CA GLN A 70 -22.13 18.27 16.40
C GLN A 70 -21.29 17.78 17.59
N ARG A 71 -20.76 16.56 17.51
CA ARG A 71 -19.73 16.02 18.41
C ARG A 71 -18.66 15.33 17.58
N SER A 72 -17.41 15.46 18.01
CA SER A 72 -16.26 14.79 17.40
C SER A 72 -15.46 14.03 18.45
N PHE A 73 -15.16 12.77 18.17
CA PHE A 73 -14.37 11.88 19.01
C PHE A 73 -13.14 11.40 18.25
N LEU A 74 -12.02 11.30 18.95
CA LEU A 74 -10.79 10.68 18.46
C LEU A 74 -10.60 9.34 19.16
N ILE A 75 -10.51 8.26 18.40
CA ILE A 75 -10.21 6.92 18.88
C ILE A 75 -8.76 6.61 18.53
N GLU A 76 -7.87 6.75 19.49
CA GLU A 76 -6.50 6.26 19.40
C GLU A 76 -6.49 4.78 19.80
N ALA A 77 -6.51 3.89 18.81
CA ALA A 77 -6.39 2.46 19.09
C ALA A 77 -4.98 2.13 19.57
N ASP A 78 -4.87 1.51 20.75
CA ASP A 78 -3.61 1.00 21.31
C ASP A 78 -2.99 -0.10 20.43
N GLU A 79 -3.82 -0.78 19.64
CA GLU A 79 -3.41 -1.81 18.71
C GLU A 79 -2.80 -1.20 17.43
N THR A 80 -1.63 -1.70 17.06
CA THR A 80 -0.92 -1.34 15.84
C THR A 80 -1.58 -2.03 14.64
N ILE A 81 -2.26 -1.27 13.78
CA ILE A 81 -2.90 -1.79 12.56
C ILE A 81 -1.86 -2.48 11.64
N PRO A 82 -2.10 -3.71 11.17
CA PRO A 82 -1.13 -4.40 10.33
C PRO A 82 -1.11 -3.83 8.90
N LEU A 83 0.03 -3.29 8.45
CA LEU A 83 0.16 -2.79 7.07
C LEU A 83 0.46 -3.91 6.06
N LYS A 84 0.79 -5.10 6.56
CA LYS A 84 1.03 -6.32 5.77
C LYS A 84 0.39 -7.51 6.49
N THR A 85 0.01 -8.51 5.71
CA THR A 85 -0.50 -9.79 6.22
C THR A 85 0.38 -10.93 5.74
N ARG A 86 0.56 -11.94 6.58
CA ARG A 86 1.24 -13.20 6.23
C ARG A 86 0.27 -14.21 5.60
N ALA A 87 -1.03 -13.96 5.67
CA ALA A 87 -2.05 -14.74 4.99
C ALA A 87 -2.18 -14.31 3.53
N ARG A 88 -2.97 -15.05 2.74
CA ARG A 88 -3.24 -14.72 1.34
C ARG A 88 -3.87 -13.33 1.15
N CYS A 89 -4.63 -12.87 2.14
CA CYS A 89 -5.23 -11.54 2.23
C CYS A 89 -5.54 -11.23 3.70
N PHE A 90 -5.96 -10.00 4.00
CA PHE A 90 -6.39 -9.65 5.35
C PHE A 90 -7.75 -10.30 5.64
N GLY A 91 -7.94 -10.75 6.88
CA GLY A 91 -9.27 -11.02 7.40
C GLY A 91 -10.07 -9.73 7.47
N ILE A 92 -11.40 -9.81 7.34
CA ILE A 92 -12.26 -8.63 7.31
C ILE A 92 -12.15 -7.74 8.56
N ASP A 93 -11.77 -8.34 9.69
CA ASP A 93 -11.69 -7.69 11.00
C ASP A 93 -10.27 -7.22 11.37
N ASP A 94 -9.26 -7.52 10.56
CA ASP A 94 -7.84 -7.26 10.89
C ASP A 94 -7.53 -5.76 11.03
N TRP A 95 -8.34 -4.91 10.39
CA TRP A 95 -8.27 -3.45 10.46
C TRP A 95 -9.47 -2.89 11.23
N CYS A 96 -10.02 -3.60 12.21
CA CYS A 96 -10.98 -3.05 13.17
C CYS A 96 -10.56 -3.39 14.60
N PRO A 97 -9.78 -2.50 15.25
CA PRO A 97 -9.38 -2.68 16.64
C PRO A 97 -10.60 -2.84 17.55
N GLN A 98 -10.47 -3.66 18.59
CA GLN A 98 -11.58 -3.92 19.52
C GLN A 98 -12.12 -2.63 20.16
N ALA A 99 -11.24 -1.66 20.42
CA ALA A 99 -11.58 -0.34 20.97
C ALA A 99 -12.66 0.40 20.14
N VAL A 100 -12.75 0.17 18.83
CA VAL A 100 -13.77 0.79 17.97
C VAL A 100 -15.16 0.25 18.32
N GLY A 101 -15.29 -1.07 18.51
CA GLY A 101 -16.55 -1.69 18.92
C GLY A 101 -16.95 -1.29 20.34
N ASP A 102 -15.99 -1.22 21.26
CA ASP A 102 -16.23 -0.79 22.64
C ASP A 102 -16.71 0.67 22.70
N PHE A 103 -16.13 1.55 21.86
CA PHE A 103 -16.58 2.93 21.70
C PHE A 103 -18.03 3.00 21.21
N VAL A 104 -18.39 2.23 20.17
CA VAL A 104 -19.77 2.22 19.64
C VAL A 104 -20.77 1.82 20.70
N ALA A 105 -20.46 0.77 21.49
CA ALA A 105 -21.33 0.32 22.56
C ALA A 105 -21.53 1.40 23.64
N TRP A 106 -20.44 2.06 24.06
CA TRP A 106 -20.50 3.17 25.02
C TRP A 106 -21.28 4.37 24.46
N TYR A 107 -20.97 4.79 23.23
CA TYR A 107 -21.57 5.97 22.62
C TYR A 107 -23.08 5.80 22.48
N LEU A 108 -23.56 4.66 22.00
CA LEU A 108 -25.00 4.41 21.83
C LEU A 108 -25.74 4.29 23.17
N ALA A 109 -25.05 3.90 24.25
CA ALA A 109 -25.61 3.95 25.60
C ALA A 109 -25.68 5.39 26.14
N ALA A 110 -24.69 6.23 25.83
CA ALA A 110 -24.62 7.63 26.25
C ALA A 110 -25.54 8.56 25.42
N HIS A 111 -25.83 8.18 24.17
CA HIS A 111 -26.55 8.97 23.18
C HIS A 111 -27.71 8.18 22.55
N PRO A 112 -28.76 7.84 23.34
CA PRO A 112 -29.88 7.02 22.89
C PRO A 112 -30.75 7.68 21.80
N GLU A 113 -30.55 8.97 21.52
CA GLU A 113 -31.14 9.67 20.38
C GLU A 113 -30.55 9.25 19.03
N THR A 114 -29.40 8.56 19.04
CA THR A 114 -28.74 8.10 17.82
C THR A 114 -29.52 6.95 17.20
N ARG A 115 -30.04 7.18 15.98
CA ARG A 115 -30.85 6.19 15.25
C ARG A 115 -30.12 5.51 14.13
N THR A 116 -28.94 6.01 13.77
CA THR A 116 -28.18 5.53 12.63
C THR A 116 -26.69 5.50 12.92
N VAL A 117 -26.00 4.44 12.50
CA VAL A 117 -24.54 4.33 12.50
C VAL A 117 -24.05 4.12 11.07
N LEU A 118 -23.21 5.03 10.58
CA LEU A 118 -22.57 4.97 9.28
C LEU A 118 -21.08 4.66 9.46
N VAL A 119 -20.60 3.55 8.91
CA VAL A 119 -19.20 3.16 8.94
C VAL A 119 -18.55 3.40 7.59
N ASN A 120 -17.40 4.07 7.57
CA ASN A 120 -16.59 4.23 6.37
C ASN A 120 -15.58 3.08 6.27
N TYR A 121 -15.55 2.46 5.09
CA TYR A 121 -14.82 1.25 4.74
C TYR A 121 -15.34 -0.03 5.40
N VAL A 122 -15.45 -1.09 4.59
CA VAL A 122 -15.97 -2.39 5.02
C VAL A 122 -15.10 -3.06 6.10
N PHE A 123 -13.81 -2.74 6.17
CA PHE A 123 -12.92 -3.31 7.19
C PHE A 123 -13.22 -2.80 8.61
N LEU A 124 -13.98 -1.70 8.78
CA LEU A 124 -14.50 -1.27 10.08
C LEU A 124 -15.86 -1.91 10.45
N SER A 125 -16.41 -2.77 9.58
CA SER A 125 -17.74 -3.36 9.76
C SER A 125 -17.91 -4.14 11.06
N ARG A 126 -16.84 -4.63 11.70
CA ARG A 126 -16.90 -5.30 13.01
C ARG A 126 -17.52 -4.42 14.07
N ALA A 127 -17.35 -3.10 13.98
CA ALA A 127 -17.94 -2.13 14.91
C ALA A 127 -19.49 -2.21 14.91
N LEU A 128 -20.11 -2.62 13.79
CA LEU A 128 -21.56 -2.80 13.69
C LEU A 128 -22.10 -3.96 14.54
N ALA A 129 -21.24 -4.90 14.96
CA ALA A 129 -21.64 -5.97 15.87
C ALA A 129 -22.02 -5.44 17.27
N ALA A 130 -21.52 -4.26 17.65
CA ALA A 130 -21.86 -3.58 18.90
C ALA A 130 -23.17 -2.77 18.84
N VAL A 131 -23.75 -2.60 17.64
CA VAL A 131 -24.96 -1.80 17.43
C VAL A 131 -26.20 -2.59 17.89
N PRO A 132 -27.01 -2.06 18.82
CA PRO A 132 -28.20 -2.74 19.31
C PRO A 132 -29.29 -2.80 18.22
N PRO A 133 -30.23 -3.76 18.31
CA PRO A 133 -31.39 -3.79 17.43
C PRO A 133 -32.18 -2.48 17.51
N GLY A 134 -32.66 -1.98 16.38
CA GLY A 134 -33.43 -0.74 16.31
C GLY A 134 -32.63 0.51 15.95
N VAL A 135 -31.33 0.37 15.72
CA VAL A 135 -30.47 1.39 15.11
C VAL A 135 -30.13 0.95 13.70
N LEU A 136 -30.33 1.82 12.71
CA LEU A 136 -30.01 1.58 11.30
C LEU A 136 -28.49 1.56 11.11
N THR A 137 -27.98 0.57 10.38
CA THR A 137 -26.56 0.43 10.09
C THR A 137 -26.25 0.61 8.60
N LEU A 138 -25.26 1.44 8.31
CA LEU A 138 -24.79 1.70 6.95
C LEU A 138 -23.29 1.47 6.84
N ILE A 139 -22.85 1.01 5.66
CA ILE A 139 -21.43 1.02 5.27
C ILE A 139 -21.28 1.89 4.02
N ASP A 140 -20.38 2.86 4.07
CA ASP A 140 -19.83 3.53 2.89
C ASP A 140 -18.57 2.78 2.45
N THR A 141 -18.58 2.16 1.27
CA THR A 141 -17.54 1.18 0.89
C THR A 141 -16.20 1.81 0.54
N HIS A 142 -16.19 3.01 -0.06
CA HIS A 142 -15.04 3.74 -0.64
C HIS A 142 -14.26 2.99 -1.73
N ASP A 143 -13.99 1.70 -1.55
CA ASP A 143 -13.28 0.81 -2.45
C ASP A 143 -13.94 -0.58 -2.45
N ARG A 144 -13.76 -1.31 -3.55
CA ARG A 144 -13.87 -2.77 -3.59
C ARG A 144 -12.54 -3.40 -3.16
N PHE A 145 -12.58 -4.22 -2.12
CA PHE A 145 -11.40 -4.88 -1.57
C PHE A 145 -11.24 -6.34 -2.00
N ALA A 146 -12.33 -7.02 -2.40
CA ALA A 146 -12.25 -8.41 -2.84
C ALA A 146 -11.35 -8.56 -4.06
N ASP A 147 -10.36 -9.45 -3.92
CA ASP A 147 -9.45 -9.87 -4.97
C ASP A 147 -8.60 -8.73 -5.56
N ARG A 148 -8.49 -7.59 -4.86
CA ARG A 148 -7.67 -6.43 -5.27
C ARG A 148 -6.23 -6.83 -5.59
N GLN A 149 -5.64 -7.76 -4.83
CA GLN A 149 -4.32 -8.33 -5.07
C GLN A 149 -4.14 -8.92 -6.47
N ARG A 150 -5.20 -9.39 -7.14
CA ARG A 150 -5.12 -9.90 -8.51
C ARG A 150 -4.83 -8.82 -9.53
N GLN A 151 -5.28 -7.59 -9.28
CA GLN A 151 -5.03 -6.44 -10.16
C GLN A 151 -3.56 -6.01 -10.14
N TYR A 152 -2.86 -6.26 -9.03
CA TYR A 152 -1.44 -5.92 -8.87
C TYR A 152 -0.50 -7.03 -9.36
N ARG A 153 -1.00 -8.27 -9.55
CA ARG A 153 -0.20 -9.42 -10.03
C ARG A 153 0.49 -9.19 -11.37
N PRO A 154 -0.16 -8.65 -12.43
CA PRO A 154 0.50 -8.38 -13.69
C PRO A 154 1.70 -7.43 -13.56
N PHE A 155 1.68 -6.58 -12.53
CA PHE A 155 2.71 -5.57 -12.26
C PHE A 155 3.76 -6.04 -11.24
N ARG A 156 3.69 -7.29 -10.77
CA ARG A 156 4.56 -7.85 -9.71
C ARG A 156 4.61 -6.98 -8.44
N ALA A 157 3.50 -6.33 -8.11
CA ALA A 157 3.34 -5.46 -6.94
C ALA A 157 2.38 -6.09 -5.91
N GLU A 158 2.50 -5.68 -4.65
CA GLU A 158 1.51 -5.97 -3.61
C GLU A 158 0.59 -4.75 -3.44
N PRO A 159 -0.68 -4.93 -3.03
CA PRO A 159 -1.51 -3.79 -2.65
C PRO A 159 -0.89 -3.04 -1.47
N ASN A 160 -0.75 -1.71 -1.61
CA ASN A 160 -0.21 -0.84 -0.56
C ASN A 160 -1.26 -0.46 0.51
N PHE A 161 -2.46 -1.03 0.44
CA PHE A 161 -3.59 -0.74 1.32
C PHE A 161 -4.38 -2.03 1.61
N PHE A 162 -5.44 -1.97 2.41
CA PHE A 162 -6.27 -3.12 2.75
C PHE A 162 -6.74 -3.88 1.49
N TYR A 163 -6.78 -5.20 1.58
CA TYR A 163 -7.32 -6.08 0.56
C TYR A 163 -7.76 -7.39 1.21
N THR A 164 -8.85 -7.97 0.71
CA THR A 164 -9.41 -9.20 1.25
C THR A 164 -9.93 -10.11 0.12
N ASP A 165 -10.52 -11.23 0.45
CA ASP A 165 -11.19 -12.09 -0.52
C ASP A 165 -12.70 -11.82 -0.56
N THR A 166 -13.35 -12.35 -1.60
CA THR A 166 -14.80 -12.17 -1.81
C THR A 166 -15.63 -12.64 -0.60
N ALA A 167 -15.22 -13.72 0.07
CA ALA A 167 -15.95 -14.25 1.22
C ALA A 167 -15.89 -13.31 2.43
N ASN A 168 -14.70 -12.80 2.75
CA ASN A 168 -14.49 -11.84 3.83
C ASN A 168 -15.18 -10.50 3.56
N GLU A 169 -15.08 -9.97 2.34
CA GLU A 169 -15.80 -8.73 1.99
C GLU A 169 -17.31 -8.92 2.14
N THR A 170 -17.86 -10.05 1.69
CA THR A 170 -19.29 -10.39 1.86
C THR A 170 -19.70 -10.40 3.34
N ILE A 171 -18.93 -11.04 4.22
CA ILE A 171 -19.17 -11.03 5.67
C ILE A 171 -19.23 -9.61 6.22
N GLY A 172 -18.33 -8.74 5.77
CA GLY A 172 -18.30 -7.34 6.19
C GLY A 172 -19.52 -6.55 5.71
N LEU A 173 -19.92 -6.73 4.45
CA LEU A 173 -21.09 -6.07 3.86
C LEU A 173 -22.40 -6.51 4.53
N ASP A 174 -22.55 -7.81 4.82
CA ASP A 174 -23.74 -8.39 5.46
C ASP A 174 -23.98 -7.90 6.90
N ARG A 175 -23.03 -7.17 7.50
CA ARG A 175 -23.19 -6.58 8.84
C ARG A 175 -24.02 -5.28 8.83
N ALA A 176 -24.23 -4.67 7.67
CA ALA A 176 -25.03 -3.45 7.52
C ALA A 176 -26.41 -3.72 6.95
N ASP A 177 -27.38 -2.86 7.29
CA ASP A 177 -28.69 -2.85 6.64
C ASP A 177 -28.62 -2.27 5.22
N ILE A 178 -27.78 -1.25 5.02
CA ILE A 178 -27.58 -0.57 3.74
C ILE A 178 -26.07 -0.45 3.42
N VAL A 179 -25.71 -0.85 2.21
CA VAL A 179 -24.36 -0.67 1.65
C VAL A 179 -24.41 0.46 0.61
N LEU A 180 -23.57 1.48 0.78
CA LEU A 180 -23.45 2.60 -0.14
C LEU A 180 -22.30 2.34 -1.11
N ALA A 181 -22.63 2.13 -2.38
CA ALA A 181 -21.68 2.00 -3.49
C ALA A 181 -21.48 3.34 -4.20
N ILE A 182 -20.33 3.55 -4.83
CA ILE A 182 -20.01 4.81 -5.53
C ILE A 182 -20.40 4.76 -7.00
N GLN A 183 -20.11 3.65 -7.66
CA GLN A 183 -20.29 3.47 -9.11
C GLN A 183 -21.31 2.37 -9.41
N SER A 184 -21.94 2.44 -10.59
CA SER A 184 -22.94 1.46 -11.05
C SER A 184 -22.41 0.03 -11.07
N GLU A 185 -21.18 -0.16 -11.57
CA GLU A 185 -20.50 -1.44 -11.71
C GLU A 185 -20.17 -2.01 -10.33
N GLU A 186 -19.75 -1.15 -9.41
CA GLU A 186 -19.48 -1.50 -8.02
C GLU A 186 -20.78 -1.88 -7.30
N ALA A 187 -21.86 -1.11 -7.49
CA ALA A 187 -23.17 -1.42 -6.94
C ALA A 187 -23.69 -2.76 -7.46
N ALA A 188 -23.54 -3.04 -8.76
CA ALA A 188 -23.91 -4.33 -9.35
C ALA A 188 -23.07 -5.48 -8.76
N HIS A 189 -21.78 -5.25 -8.55
CA HIS A 189 -20.89 -6.21 -7.91
C HIS A 189 -21.35 -6.53 -6.48
N PHE A 190 -21.58 -5.51 -5.64
CA PHE A 190 -22.01 -5.75 -4.26
C PHE A 190 -23.40 -6.40 -4.18
N ARG A 191 -24.34 -6.05 -5.07
CA ARG A 191 -25.66 -6.72 -5.13
C ARG A 191 -25.57 -8.22 -5.40
N ALA A 192 -24.52 -8.66 -6.08
CA ALA A 192 -24.26 -10.08 -6.32
C ALA A 192 -23.60 -10.78 -5.12
N LEU A 193 -23.03 -10.03 -4.17
CA LEU A 193 -22.30 -10.57 -3.02
C LEU A 193 -23.15 -10.60 -1.75
N THR A 194 -23.87 -9.53 -1.44
CA THR A 194 -24.55 -9.35 -0.15
C THR A 194 -26.08 -9.36 -0.29
N ALA A 195 -26.76 -9.83 0.76
CA ALA A 195 -28.20 -9.69 0.90
C ALA A 195 -28.63 -8.29 1.38
N SER A 196 -27.70 -7.49 1.89
CA SER A 196 -27.95 -6.12 2.34
C SER A 196 -28.38 -5.23 1.18
N ARG A 197 -29.16 -4.18 1.49
CA ARG A 197 -29.64 -3.26 0.46
C ARG A 197 -28.47 -2.44 -0.08
N VAL A 198 -28.14 -2.60 -1.36
CA VAL A 198 -27.10 -1.79 -2.00
C VAL A 198 -27.71 -0.55 -2.67
N HIS A 199 -27.34 0.62 -2.14
CA HIS A 199 -27.71 1.93 -2.67
C HIS A 199 -26.53 2.55 -3.44
N LEU A 200 -26.79 3.07 -4.64
CA LEU A 200 -25.79 3.77 -5.43
C LEU A 200 -25.78 5.24 -4.99
N LEU A 201 -24.68 5.70 -4.41
CA LEU A 201 -24.45 7.06 -3.91
C LEU A 201 -23.15 7.64 -4.48
N PRO A 202 -23.17 8.13 -5.73
CA PRO A 202 -22.03 8.81 -6.32
C PRO A 202 -21.85 10.19 -5.66
N PRO A 203 -20.61 10.69 -5.48
CA PRO A 203 -20.37 12.00 -4.88
C PRO A 203 -20.91 13.10 -5.78
N ARG A 204 -21.63 14.06 -5.20
CA ARG A 204 -22.03 15.30 -5.89
C ARG A 204 -20.85 16.28 -5.94
N PHE A 205 -20.66 16.93 -7.07
CA PHE A 205 -19.66 17.99 -7.24
C PHE A 205 -20.35 19.33 -7.44
N LEU A 206 -19.86 20.36 -6.75
CA LEU A 206 -20.35 21.72 -6.95
C LEU A 206 -19.91 22.24 -8.33
N VAL A 207 -20.69 23.15 -8.90
CA VAL A 207 -20.27 23.90 -10.09
C VAL A 207 -19.40 25.05 -9.58
N GLU A 208 -18.11 25.00 -9.88
CA GLU A 208 -17.14 26.03 -9.46
C GLU A 208 -17.02 27.14 -10.51
N ALA A 209 -17.15 26.80 -11.80
CA ALA A 209 -17.08 27.75 -12.90
C ALA A 209 -17.98 27.34 -14.08
N PRO A 210 -18.43 28.29 -14.91
CA PRO A 210 -19.16 27.96 -16.14
C PRO A 210 -18.25 27.26 -17.15
N PHE A 211 -18.83 26.40 -17.98
CA PHE A 211 -18.09 25.70 -19.03
C PHE A 211 -17.48 26.66 -20.03
N ARG A 212 -16.17 26.51 -20.24
CA ARG A 212 -15.38 27.28 -21.20
C ARG A 212 -15.40 26.60 -22.56
N THR A 213 -15.43 27.43 -23.60
CA THR A 213 -15.34 26.98 -24.99
C THR A 213 -14.12 27.63 -25.63
N PRO A 214 -12.93 27.01 -25.52
CA PRO A 214 -11.74 27.55 -26.17
C PRO A 214 -11.92 27.52 -27.68
N SER A 215 -11.45 28.56 -28.38
CA SER A 215 -11.41 28.60 -29.85
C SER A 215 -10.18 27.89 -30.44
N ARG A 216 -9.17 27.66 -29.61
CA ARG A 216 -7.94 26.92 -29.92
C ARG A 216 -7.35 26.37 -28.62
N LEU A 217 -6.68 25.22 -28.68
CA LEU A 217 -5.93 24.68 -27.55
C LEU A 217 -4.51 25.25 -27.54
N ALA A 218 -4.10 25.80 -26.40
CA ALA A 218 -2.73 26.21 -26.12
C ALA A 218 -2.12 25.37 -24.97
N ARG A 219 -2.91 25.02 -23.96
CA ARG A 219 -2.46 24.25 -22.79
C ARG A 219 -3.41 23.11 -22.46
N LEU A 220 -2.85 21.92 -22.28
CA LEU A 220 -3.54 20.73 -21.80
C LEU A 220 -3.19 20.51 -20.32
N GLY A 221 -4.12 20.03 -19.53
CA GLY A 221 -3.92 19.74 -18.12
C GLY A 221 -3.94 18.26 -17.78
N PHE A 222 -3.04 17.84 -16.91
CA PHE A 222 -3.15 16.60 -16.13
C PHE A 222 -2.78 16.89 -14.66
N ILE A 223 -3.62 16.48 -13.71
CA ILE A 223 -3.33 16.58 -12.29
C ILE A 223 -3.45 15.20 -11.61
N GLY A 224 -2.51 14.86 -10.73
CA GLY A 224 -2.56 13.58 -10.04
C GLY A 224 -1.55 13.38 -8.91
N HIS A 225 -1.84 12.37 -8.07
CA HIS A 225 -0.93 11.82 -7.07
C HIS A 225 0.02 10.79 -7.71
N GLY A 226 1.21 10.58 -7.13
CA GLY A 226 2.26 9.65 -7.58
C GLY A 226 1.95 8.14 -7.44
N ASN A 227 0.71 7.70 -7.61
CA ASN A 227 0.36 6.27 -7.54
C ASN A 227 0.55 5.54 -8.89
N ASP A 228 0.66 4.20 -8.86
CA ASP A 228 1.00 3.41 -10.05
C ASP A 228 0.03 3.59 -11.24
N PRO A 229 -1.31 3.61 -11.07
CA PRO A 229 -2.23 3.88 -12.16
C PRO A 229 -2.01 5.23 -12.85
N ASN A 230 -1.81 6.29 -12.07
CA ASN A 230 -1.51 7.61 -12.62
C ASN A 230 -0.16 7.60 -13.32
N ARG A 231 0.89 7.05 -12.69
CA ARG A 231 2.26 6.98 -13.22
C ARG A 231 2.32 6.31 -14.58
N VAL A 232 1.82 5.07 -14.68
CA VAL A 232 1.85 4.34 -15.95
C VAL A 232 1.06 5.07 -17.03
N SER A 233 -0.13 5.58 -16.70
CA SER A 233 -0.99 6.26 -17.66
C SER A 233 -0.38 7.56 -18.19
N ILE A 234 0.14 8.41 -17.29
CA ILE A 234 0.72 9.70 -17.70
C ILE A 234 2.07 9.54 -18.37
N THR A 235 2.91 8.58 -17.96
CA THR A 235 4.19 8.31 -18.63
C THR A 235 3.95 7.86 -20.07
N ARG A 236 3.02 6.93 -20.30
CA ARG A 236 2.64 6.50 -21.66
C ARG A 236 2.09 7.64 -22.50
N PHE A 237 1.26 8.51 -21.91
CA PHE A 237 0.74 9.66 -22.62
C PHE A 237 1.81 10.71 -22.93
N VAL A 238 2.78 10.93 -22.03
CA VAL A 238 3.91 11.84 -22.25
C VAL A 238 4.82 11.33 -23.37
N GLU A 239 5.12 10.03 -23.39
CA GLU A 239 5.88 9.38 -24.47
C GLU A 239 5.18 9.62 -25.83
N ALA A 240 3.89 9.29 -25.91
CA ALA A 240 3.08 9.53 -27.10
C ALA A 240 3.05 11.02 -27.47
N TRP A 241 2.81 11.92 -26.50
CA TRP A 241 2.66 13.35 -26.74
C TRP A 241 3.92 14.01 -27.29
N ALA A 242 5.07 13.68 -26.70
CA ALA A 242 6.37 14.22 -27.10
C ALA A 242 6.77 13.79 -28.52
N GLU A 243 6.31 12.62 -28.97
CA GLU A 243 6.60 12.11 -30.31
C GLU A 243 6.03 13.04 -31.40
N GLY A 244 6.94 13.69 -32.12
CA GLY A 244 6.63 14.62 -33.20
C GLY A 244 6.07 15.96 -32.71
N TRP A 245 6.27 16.33 -31.44
CA TRP A 245 5.82 17.63 -30.93
C TRP A 245 6.54 18.81 -31.62
N THR A 246 5.82 19.92 -31.79
CA THR A 246 6.34 21.19 -32.34
C THR A 246 5.75 22.37 -31.57
N PRO A 247 6.41 23.54 -31.53
CA PRO A 247 5.89 24.73 -30.84
C PRO A 247 4.51 25.24 -31.31
N ALA A 248 4.01 24.78 -32.46
CA ALA A 248 2.66 25.09 -32.93
C ALA A 248 1.55 24.26 -32.25
N ARG A 249 1.93 23.19 -31.52
CA ARG A 249 1.03 22.30 -30.78
C ARG A 249 0.89 22.77 -29.33
N PRO A 250 -0.19 22.37 -28.63
CA PRO A 250 -0.38 22.70 -27.22
C PRO A 250 0.77 22.23 -26.32
N GLU A 251 0.97 22.90 -25.18
CA GLU A 251 1.82 22.42 -24.08
C GLU A 251 1.01 21.51 -23.14
N LEU A 252 1.57 20.38 -22.71
CA LEU A 252 1.00 19.53 -21.66
C LEU A 252 1.53 19.93 -20.29
N VAL A 253 0.64 20.42 -19.43
CA VAL A 253 0.92 20.86 -18.07
C VAL A 253 0.53 19.75 -17.09
N ILE A 254 1.51 19.26 -16.33
CA ILE A 254 1.35 18.19 -15.35
C ILE A 254 1.50 18.78 -13.95
N ALA A 255 0.51 18.59 -13.08
CA ALA A 255 0.49 19.09 -11.71
C ALA A 255 0.29 17.98 -10.67
N GLY A 256 0.74 18.25 -9.44
CA GLY A 256 0.66 17.37 -8.27
C GLY A 256 1.93 16.56 -8.02
N GLU A 257 1.88 15.71 -6.99
CA GLU A 257 2.99 14.83 -6.59
C GLU A 257 3.45 13.90 -7.72
N ILE A 258 2.58 13.61 -8.70
CA ILE A 258 2.92 12.84 -9.90
C ILE A 258 4.14 13.39 -10.66
N CYS A 259 4.40 14.70 -10.58
CA CYS A 259 5.59 15.30 -11.18
C CYS A 259 6.90 14.68 -10.67
N ALA A 260 6.94 14.23 -9.41
CA ALA A 260 8.11 13.57 -8.83
C ALA A 260 8.41 12.20 -9.46
N SER A 261 7.47 11.65 -10.25
CA SER A 261 7.66 10.38 -10.97
C SER A 261 8.48 10.51 -12.25
N PHE A 262 8.75 11.74 -12.70
CA PHE A 262 9.56 12.01 -13.88
C PHE A 262 11.01 12.27 -13.46
N ALA A 263 11.87 11.26 -13.60
CA ALA A 263 13.30 11.40 -13.39
C ALA A 263 14.00 11.65 -14.74
N GLY A 264 14.60 12.82 -14.92
CA GLY A 264 15.37 13.17 -16.13
C GLY A 264 14.86 14.42 -16.87
N PRO A 265 15.38 14.66 -18.08
CA PRO A 265 14.98 15.80 -18.89
C PRO A 265 13.47 15.75 -19.20
N VAL A 266 12.80 16.88 -19.02
CA VAL A 266 11.38 17.01 -19.35
C VAL A 266 11.21 16.93 -20.88
N PRO A 267 10.37 16.02 -21.40
CA PRO A 267 10.15 15.90 -22.84
C PRO A 267 9.60 17.18 -23.48
N ALA A 268 9.84 17.34 -24.78
CA ALA A 268 9.35 18.50 -25.53
C ALA A 268 7.83 18.62 -25.46
N GLY A 269 7.34 19.84 -25.26
CA GLY A 269 5.91 20.11 -25.14
C GLY A 269 5.29 19.69 -23.81
N VAL A 270 6.09 19.38 -22.79
CA VAL A 270 5.64 19.04 -21.44
C VAL A 270 6.21 20.04 -20.43
N ARG A 271 5.39 20.44 -19.47
CA ARG A 271 5.77 21.23 -18.31
C ARG A 271 5.32 20.56 -17.02
N LEU A 272 6.24 20.39 -16.08
CA LEU A 272 5.95 19.88 -14.74
C LEU A 272 5.73 21.07 -13.79
N ALA A 273 4.49 21.31 -13.38
CA ALA A 273 4.11 22.38 -12.46
C ALA A 273 4.39 22.03 -10.98
N GLY A 274 4.62 20.76 -10.66
CA GLY A 274 4.83 20.30 -9.28
C GLY A 274 3.56 20.42 -8.43
N TYR A 275 3.73 20.51 -7.11
CA TYR A 275 2.61 20.71 -6.19
C TYR A 275 2.06 22.13 -6.34
N VAL A 276 0.79 22.25 -6.72
CA VAL A 276 0.14 23.56 -6.93
C VAL A 276 -0.53 24.05 -5.63
N PRO A 277 -0.43 25.35 -5.30
CA PRO A 277 -1.05 25.91 -4.09
C PRO A 277 -2.58 26.01 -4.21
N SER A 278 -3.11 26.04 -5.44
CA SER A 278 -4.54 26.10 -5.73
C SER A 278 -4.87 25.24 -6.93
N VAL A 279 -5.79 24.28 -6.73
CA VAL A 279 -6.33 23.44 -7.81
C VAL A 279 -7.17 24.29 -8.78
N ALA A 280 -7.87 25.32 -8.27
CA ALA A 280 -8.62 26.24 -9.11
C ALA A 280 -7.70 27.00 -10.08
N ALA A 281 -6.55 27.50 -9.60
CA ALA A 281 -5.58 28.20 -10.45
C ALA A 281 -5.02 27.30 -11.56
N PHE A 282 -4.83 26.01 -11.28
CA PHE A 282 -4.44 25.04 -12.30
C PHE A 282 -5.51 24.87 -13.38
N TYR A 283 -6.78 24.69 -12.99
CA TYR A 283 -7.87 24.55 -13.96
C TYR A 283 -8.16 25.84 -14.73
N GLU A 284 -7.88 27.02 -14.17
CA GLU A 284 -7.94 28.29 -14.89
C GLU A 284 -6.87 28.38 -15.99
N GLU A 285 -5.66 27.83 -15.76
CA GLU A 285 -4.52 27.93 -16.67
C GLU A 285 -4.64 27.07 -17.94
N VAL A 286 -5.36 25.94 -17.87
CA VAL A 286 -5.44 24.95 -18.96
C VAL A 286 -6.72 25.10 -19.78
N ASP A 287 -6.68 24.77 -21.07
CA ASP A 287 -7.84 24.86 -21.97
C ASP A 287 -8.66 23.56 -22.01
N LEU A 288 -7.99 22.43 -21.77
CA LEU A 288 -8.55 21.08 -21.88
C LEU A 288 -7.80 20.15 -20.94
N VAL A 289 -8.50 19.24 -20.26
CA VAL A 289 -7.89 18.23 -19.39
C VAL A 289 -7.84 16.88 -20.10
N VAL A 290 -6.70 16.20 -20.00
CA VAL A 290 -6.55 14.83 -20.52
C VAL A 290 -6.68 13.81 -19.39
N ALA A 291 -7.46 12.77 -19.63
CA ALA A 291 -7.62 11.62 -18.74
C ALA A 291 -7.20 10.32 -19.44
N PRO A 292 -5.90 10.13 -19.75
CA PRO A 292 -5.39 9.02 -20.55
C PRO A 292 -5.23 7.72 -19.73
N MET A 293 -6.21 7.40 -18.88
CA MET A 293 -6.06 6.31 -17.92
C MET A 293 -5.99 4.95 -18.64
N LEU A 294 -4.98 4.16 -18.36
CA LEU A 294 -4.82 2.80 -18.92
C LEU A 294 -5.23 1.71 -17.93
N MET A 295 -5.31 2.07 -16.65
CA MET A 295 -5.66 1.17 -15.56
C MET A 295 -6.18 1.94 -14.35
N GLY A 296 -6.61 1.18 -13.35
CA GLY A 296 -7.12 1.67 -12.07
C GLY A 296 -8.63 1.65 -12.03
N THR A 297 -9.20 1.29 -10.89
CA THR A 297 -10.65 1.27 -10.63
C THR A 297 -11.12 2.59 -10.01
N GLY A 298 -12.42 2.74 -9.80
CA GLY A 298 -12.98 3.90 -9.10
C GLY A 298 -13.22 5.12 -10.00
N LEU A 299 -14.03 6.05 -9.49
CA LEU A 299 -14.34 7.32 -10.15
C LEU A 299 -13.07 8.17 -10.26
N LYS A 300 -12.73 8.65 -11.46
CA LYS A 300 -11.55 9.49 -11.65
C LYS A 300 -11.86 10.93 -11.22
N MET A 301 -11.49 11.27 -9.98
CA MET A 301 -11.72 12.61 -9.40
C MET A 301 -11.25 13.75 -10.32
N LYS A 302 -10.12 13.57 -11.03
CA LYS A 302 -9.59 14.57 -11.98
C LYS A 302 -10.56 14.90 -13.13
N VAL A 303 -11.41 13.95 -13.54
CA VAL A 303 -12.45 14.20 -14.55
C VAL A 303 -13.58 15.00 -13.92
N ALA A 304 -14.09 14.57 -12.76
CA ALA A 304 -15.14 15.30 -12.06
C ALA A 304 -14.74 16.74 -11.70
N GLU A 305 -13.50 16.93 -11.23
CA GLU A 305 -12.97 18.25 -10.89
C GLU A 305 -12.80 19.13 -12.14
N ALA A 306 -12.25 18.60 -13.24
CA ALA A 306 -12.17 19.35 -14.49
C ALA A 306 -13.56 19.82 -14.96
N LEU A 307 -14.55 18.93 -14.90
CA LEU A 307 -15.94 19.26 -15.22
C LEU A 307 -16.53 20.30 -14.26
N SER A 308 -16.26 20.23 -12.95
CA SER A 308 -16.73 21.23 -11.99
C SER A 308 -16.15 22.62 -12.23
N PHE A 309 -14.91 22.71 -12.72
CA PHE A 309 -14.27 23.95 -13.11
C PHE A 309 -14.57 24.35 -14.58
N GLY A 310 -15.52 23.70 -15.23
CA GLY A 310 -15.95 24.05 -16.58
C GLY A 310 -14.87 23.83 -17.65
N VAL A 311 -13.95 22.89 -17.42
CA VAL A 311 -12.87 22.56 -18.36
C VAL A 311 -13.25 21.32 -19.17
N PRO A 312 -13.25 21.37 -20.52
CA PRO A 312 -13.50 20.21 -21.37
C PRO A 312 -12.49 19.08 -21.11
N VAL A 313 -12.93 17.83 -21.24
CA VAL A 313 -12.11 16.64 -20.94
C VAL A 313 -12.06 15.70 -22.14
N VAL A 314 -10.86 15.22 -22.47
CA VAL A 314 -10.65 14.10 -23.42
C VAL A 314 -9.98 12.97 -22.67
N GLY A 315 -10.42 11.73 -22.90
CA GLY A 315 -9.90 10.62 -22.12
C GLY A 315 -10.33 9.26 -22.62
N THR A 316 -9.72 8.25 -22.01
CA THR A 316 -10.00 6.86 -22.33
C THR A 316 -11.31 6.38 -21.71
N VAL A 317 -11.80 5.22 -22.16
CA VAL A 317 -12.93 4.53 -21.52
C VAL A 317 -12.69 4.35 -20.02
N VAL A 318 -11.48 3.95 -19.62
CA VAL A 318 -11.07 3.81 -18.20
C VAL A 318 -11.05 5.16 -17.47
N GLY A 319 -10.70 6.24 -18.17
CA GLY A 319 -10.71 7.61 -17.65
C GLY A 319 -12.12 8.08 -17.27
N PHE A 320 -13.13 7.65 -18.01
CA PHE A 320 -14.53 8.02 -17.84
C PHE A 320 -15.38 6.99 -17.09
N GLU A 321 -14.77 5.96 -16.47
CA GLU A 321 -15.50 5.03 -15.60
C GLU A 321 -16.28 5.76 -14.50
N GLY A 322 -17.56 5.44 -14.35
CA GLY A 322 -18.48 6.10 -13.41
C GLY A 322 -19.21 7.33 -13.98
N PHE A 323 -18.96 7.68 -15.24
CA PHE A 323 -19.73 8.67 -15.99
C PHE A 323 -20.48 7.99 -17.15
N ASP A 324 -21.38 8.71 -17.84
CA ASP A 324 -22.09 8.23 -19.04
C ASP A 324 -21.56 8.92 -20.32
N PRO A 325 -20.48 8.41 -20.97
CA PRO A 325 -19.81 9.12 -22.06
C PRO A 325 -20.72 9.45 -23.25
N LEU A 326 -20.78 10.72 -23.64
CA LEU A 326 -21.68 11.21 -24.70
C LEU A 326 -21.03 11.34 -26.09
N VAL A 327 -19.69 11.45 -26.15
CA VAL A 327 -18.96 11.71 -27.40
C VAL A 327 -17.74 10.78 -27.55
N PRO A 328 -17.22 10.57 -28.77
CA PRO A 328 -16.03 9.73 -29.01
C PRO A 328 -14.81 10.15 -28.18
N ALA A 329 -14.65 11.45 -27.92
CA ALA A 329 -13.56 12.00 -27.13
C ALA A 329 -13.51 11.52 -25.66
N HIS A 330 -14.58 10.88 -25.17
CA HIS A 330 -14.66 10.30 -23.84
C HIS A 330 -14.42 8.78 -23.84
N ARG A 331 -14.17 8.18 -25.01
CA ARG A 331 -14.12 6.73 -25.23
C ARG A 331 -12.84 6.28 -25.92
N CYS A 332 -11.76 7.03 -25.76
CA CYS A 332 -10.50 6.67 -26.39
C CYS A 332 -9.98 5.31 -25.89
N GLU A 333 -9.31 4.55 -26.75
CA GLU A 333 -8.80 3.22 -26.37
C GLU A 333 -7.47 3.28 -25.61
N GLY A 334 -6.69 4.35 -25.81
CA GLY A 334 -5.38 4.50 -25.17
C GLY A 334 -4.74 5.87 -25.40
N ALA A 335 -3.48 5.99 -25.01
CA ALA A 335 -2.72 7.25 -25.05
C ALA A 335 -2.64 7.86 -26.46
N GLU A 336 -2.39 7.05 -27.49
CA GLU A 336 -2.31 7.52 -28.88
C GLU A 336 -3.63 8.07 -29.40
N ASP A 337 -4.74 7.44 -29.04
CA ASP A 337 -6.07 7.87 -29.45
C ASP A 337 -6.47 9.17 -28.75
N VAL A 338 -6.13 9.33 -27.46
CA VAL A 338 -6.27 10.61 -26.75
C VAL A 338 -5.44 11.70 -27.44
N LYS A 339 -4.19 11.42 -27.83
CA LYS A 339 -3.34 12.37 -28.57
C LYS A 339 -3.99 12.75 -29.91
N ALA A 340 -4.44 11.77 -30.70
CA ALA A 340 -5.07 11.99 -31.99
C ALA A 340 -6.33 12.86 -31.86
N GLN A 341 -7.18 12.55 -30.86
CA GLN A 341 -8.38 13.33 -30.57
C GLN A 341 -8.06 14.77 -30.19
N VAL A 342 -7.07 15.00 -29.29
CA VAL A 342 -6.64 16.35 -28.92
C VAL A 342 -6.10 17.12 -30.12
N LEU A 343 -5.28 16.49 -30.97
CA LEU A 343 -4.72 17.14 -32.15
C LEU A 343 -5.79 17.48 -33.20
N SER A 344 -6.83 16.64 -33.35
CA SER A 344 -7.97 16.94 -34.23
C SER A 344 -8.75 18.18 -33.76
N LEU A 345 -8.82 18.40 -32.45
CA LEU A 345 -9.55 19.51 -31.83
C LEU A 345 -8.70 20.77 -31.67
N ALA A 346 -7.37 20.68 -31.77
CA ALA A 346 -6.46 21.74 -31.34
C ALA A 346 -6.70 23.11 -31.99
N GLY A 347 -7.24 23.16 -33.20
CA GLY A 347 -7.65 24.39 -33.90
C GLY A 347 -9.09 24.36 -34.43
N ASP A 348 -9.92 23.42 -33.98
CA ASP A 348 -11.30 23.26 -34.41
C ASP A 348 -12.25 23.85 -33.35
N ALA A 349 -12.61 25.13 -33.52
CA ALA A 349 -13.46 25.85 -32.58
C ALA A 349 -14.87 25.22 -32.45
N ASP A 350 -15.43 24.69 -33.55
CA ASP A 350 -16.74 24.06 -33.54
C ASP A 350 -16.68 22.71 -32.82
N GLY A 351 -15.65 21.90 -33.08
CA GLY A 351 -15.40 20.66 -32.36
C GLY A 351 -15.18 20.87 -30.86
N LEU A 352 -14.45 21.93 -30.47
CA LEU A 352 -14.25 22.31 -29.07
C LEU A 352 -15.56 22.76 -28.41
N ALA A 353 -16.42 23.49 -29.12
CA ALA A 353 -17.75 23.87 -28.63
C ALA A 353 -18.66 22.66 -28.43
N VAL A 354 -18.62 21.69 -29.35
CA VAL A 354 -19.35 20.42 -29.22
C VAL A 354 -18.85 19.63 -28.01
N LEU A 355 -17.53 19.52 -27.83
CA LEU A 355 -16.93 18.83 -26.67
C LEU A 355 -17.31 19.52 -25.35
N ALA A 356 -17.22 20.85 -25.28
CA ALA A 356 -17.56 21.61 -24.08
C ALA A 356 -19.03 21.41 -23.68
N ARG A 357 -19.95 21.43 -24.66
CA ARG A 357 -21.37 21.14 -24.42
C ARG A 357 -21.59 19.71 -23.92
N ALA A 358 -20.95 18.74 -24.57
CA ALA A 358 -21.04 17.34 -24.14
C ALA A 358 -20.51 17.13 -22.71
N CYS A 359 -19.44 17.82 -22.33
CA CYS A 359 -18.92 17.81 -20.97
C CYS A 359 -19.90 18.45 -19.97
N ALA A 360 -20.54 19.56 -20.35
CA ALA A 360 -21.54 20.23 -19.52
C ALA A 360 -22.79 19.34 -19.29
N ASP A 361 -23.30 18.73 -20.35
CA ASP A 361 -24.46 17.83 -20.29
C ASP A 361 -24.13 16.55 -19.48
N LEU A 362 -22.93 16.02 -19.65
CA LEU A 362 -22.41 14.89 -18.85
C LEU A 362 -22.39 15.24 -17.36
N PHE A 363 -21.80 16.38 -17.00
CA PHE A 363 -21.68 16.82 -15.61
C PHE A 363 -23.04 17.11 -14.97
N ALA A 364 -23.93 17.78 -15.69
CA ALA A 364 -25.29 18.06 -15.24
C ALA A 364 -26.07 16.76 -14.98
N THR A 365 -25.99 15.80 -15.91
CA THR A 365 -26.66 14.49 -15.78
C THR A 365 -26.11 13.70 -14.60
N TYR A 366 -24.78 13.66 -14.45
CA TYR A 366 -24.12 13.00 -13.33
C TYR A 366 -24.56 13.61 -11.99
N ASN A 367 -24.54 14.94 -11.85
CA ASN A 367 -24.93 15.62 -10.62
C ASN A 367 -26.42 15.47 -10.30
N ALA A 368 -27.30 15.48 -11.30
CA ALA A 368 -28.72 15.21 -11.10
C ALA A 368 -28.96 13.80 -10.55
N ARG A 369 -28.21 12.80 -11.03
CA ARG A 369 -28.28 11.43 -10.48
C ARG A 369 -27.73 11.36 -9.05
N ALA A 370 -26.62 12.05 -8.76
CA ALA A 370 -26.07 12.12 -7.41
C ALA A 370 -27.06 12.78 -6.42
N GLU A 371 -27.71 13.87 -6.82
CA GLU A 371 -28.72 14.55 -6.02
C GLU A 371 -29.97 13.69 -5.77
N ALA A 372 -30.43 12.97 -6.79
CA ALA A 372 -31.51 11.99 -6.62
C ALA A 372 -31.11 10.87 -5.65
N ALA A 373 -29.88 10.35 -5.77
CA ALA A 373 -29.36 9.32 -4.85
C ALA A 373 -29.21 9.82 -3.40
N GLU A 374 -28.78 11.07 -3.19
CA GLU A 374 -28.76 11.70 -1.87
C GLU A 374 -30.17 11.81 -1.28
N THR A 375 -31.14 12.24 -2.10
CA THR A 375 -32.55 12.34 -1.70
C THR A 375 -33.13 10.98 -1.31
N ASP A 376 -32.85 9.95 -2.09
CA ASP A 376 -33.28 8.58 -1.82
C ASP A 376 -32.66 8.04 -0.53
N LEU A 377 -31.36 8.31 -0.27
CA LEU A 377 -30.71 7.90 0.97
C LEU A 377 -31.37 8.55 2.19
N VAL A 378 -31.65 9.86 2.11
CA VAL A 378 -32.33 10.60 3.18
C VAL A 378 -33.71 10.02 3.45
N ALA A 379 -34.49 9.71 2.39
CA ALA A 379 -35.77 9.05 2.52
C ALA A 379 -35.63 7.67 3.18
N MET A 380 -34.66 6.86 2.74
CA MET A 380 -34.38 5.55 3.35
C MET A 380 -34.07 5.66 4.84
N ILE A 381 -33.25 6.62 5.27
CA ILE A 381 -32.91 6.81 6.69
C ILE A 381 -34.15 7.23 7.50
N ARG A 382 -34.96 8.17 6.98
CA ARG A 382 -36.17 8.67 7.68
C ARG A 382 -37.29 7.63 7.76
N ASP A 383 -37.46 6.85 6.70
CA ASP A 383 -38.53 5.87 6.58
C ASP A 383 -38.16 4.52 7.19
N TRP A 384 -36.88 4.30 7.50
CA TRP A 384 -36.44 3.06 8.10
C TRP A 384 -37.16 2.79 9.42
N ARG A 385 -37.61 1.55 9.57
CA ARG A 385 -38.21 1.02 10.79
C ARG A 385 -37.51 -0.28 11.11
N ALA A 386 -37.28 -0.52 12.40
CA ALA A 386 -36.74 -1.78 12.86
C ALA A 386 -37.65 -2.94 12.38
N PRO A 387 -37.09 -4.00 11.75
CA PRO A 387 -37.89 -5.15 11.33
C PRO A 387 -38.64 -5.77 12.52
N SER A 388 -39.94 -6.04 12.37
CA SER A 388 -40.73 -6.81 13.33
C SER A 388 -40.25 -8.26 13.37
N ARG A 389 -39.77 -8.72 14.52
CA ARG A 389 -39.18 -10.05 14.69
C ARG A 389 -40.24 -11.13 14.94
N ASP A 390 -40.86 -11.63 13.87
CA ASP A 390 -41.52 -12.95 13.86
C ASP A 390 -40.67 -13.91 13.01
N GLY A 391 -39.52 -14.34 13.54
CA GLY A 391 -38.61 -15.28 12.88
C GLY A 391 -37.34 -15.55 13.71
N PRO A 392 -36.68 -16.72 13.54
CA PRO A 392 -35.50 -17.08 14.31
C PRO A 392 -34.38 -16.09 14.05
N VAL A 393 -33.96 -15.40 15.11
CA VAL A 393 -32.84 -14.46 15.11
C VAL A 393 -31.55 -15.26 14.84
N PRO A 394 -30.78 -14.97 13.77
CA PRO A 394 -29.42 -15.50 13.65
C PRO A 394 -28.67 -15.08 14.91
N GLU A 395 -28.04 -16.02 15.58
CA GLU A 395 -27.43 -15.86 16.89
C GLU A 395 -26.32 -14.80 16.84
N ARG A 396 -26.69 -13.52 16.97
CA ARG A 396 -25.76 -12.44 17.30
C ARG A 396 -25.33 -12.71 18.74
N THR A 397 -24.13 -13.27 18.89
CA THR A 397 -23.51 -13.69 20.16
C THR A 397 -23.83 -12.69 21.27
N ARG A 398 -24.68 -13.11 22.21
CA ARG A 398 -25.09 -12.30 23.36
C ARG A 398 -23.88 -12.11 24.29
N LEU A 399 -23.23 -10.96 24.25
CA LEU A 399 -22.35 -10.50 25.32
C LEU A 399 -23.17 -10.00 26.53
N ARG A 400 -23.94 -10.90 27.15
CA ARG A 400 -24.52 -10.67 28.49
C ARG A 400 -23.42 -10.87 29.54
N GLY A 401 -22.56 -9.88 29.67
CA GLY A 401 -21.55 -9.81 30.73
C GLY A 401 -20.92 -8.43 30.91
N TRP A 402 -21.20 -7.48 30.00
CA TRP A 402 -20.40 -6.26 29.88
C TRP A 402 -20.92 -5.06 30.69
N LEU A 403 -22.22 -5.00 30.98
CA LEU A 403 -22.84 -3.88 31.72
C LEU A 403 -22.36 -3.75 33.17
N ALA A 404 -21.65 -4.74 33.72
CA ALA A 404 -21.12 -4.69 35.08
C ALA A 404 -19.69 -4.09 35.19
N LYS A 405 -19.00 -3.81 34.07
CA LYS A 405 -17.64 -3.26 34.05
C LYS A 405 -17.49 -1.86 33.46
N ALA A 406 -18.57 -1.29 32.90
CA ALA A 406 -18.56 0.04 32.28
C ALA A 406 -18.42 1.22 33.29
N GLY A 407 -18.39 0.95 34.60
CA GLY A 407 -18.26 1.97 35.64
C GLY A 407 -16.86 2.56 35.82
N ASP A 408 -15.83 2.00 35.17
CA ASP A 408 -14.41 2.37 35.39
C ASP A 408 -13.70 2.88 34.11
N MET A 409 -14.42 3.08 33.00
CA MET A 409 -13.83 3.40 31.68
C MET A 409 -13.74 4.90 31.37
N THR A 410 -14.19 5.78 32.26
CA THR A 410 -14.27 7.23 32.01
C THR A 410 -12.90 7.92 31.80
N ASP A 411 -11.80 7.33 32.28
CA ASP A 411 -10.47 7.95 32.19
C ASP A 411 -9.56 7.41 31.07
N ARG A 412 -9.94 6.29 30.41
CA ARG A 412 -9.03 5.58 29.47
C ARG A 412 -9.46 5.56 28.01
N VAL A 413 -10.73 5.84 27.67
CA VAL A 413 -11.23 5.64 26.28
C VAL A 413 -11.80 6.91 25.62
N THR A 414 -11.98 8.01 26.36
CA THR A 414 -12.49 9.26 25.78
C THR A 414 -11.99 10.46 26.56
N ARG A 415 -11.30 11.40 25.92
CA ARG A 415 -11.11 12.75 26.46
C ARG A 415 -12.03 13.72 25.70
N PRO A 416 -13.05 14.31 26.35
CA PRO A 416 -13.73 15.47 25.80
C PRO A 416 -12.72 16.63 25.68
N TYR A 417 -12.49 17.12 24.46
CA TYR A 417 -11.41 18.07 24.16
C TYR A 417 -11.51 19.39 24.95
N ALA A 418 -12.72 19.82 25.32
CA ALA A 418 -12.95 21.02 26.13
C ALA A 418 -12.24 20.99 27.51
N ALA A 419 -11.89 19.80 28.02
CA ALA A 419 -11.21 19.64 29.32
C ALA A 419 -9.67 19.72 29.24
N MET A 420 -9.06 19.72 28.03
CA MET A 420 -7.59 19.68 27.89
C MET A 420 -6.89 21.05 27.93
N PHE A 421 -7.62 22.18 27.81
CA PHE A 421 -7.02 23.51 27.62
C PHE A 421 -7.39 24.55 28.70
N SER A 422 -7.67 24.12 29.93
CA SER A 422 -7.65 25.03 31.09
C SER A 422 -6.24 25.16 31.65
N GLY A 423 -5.28 25.62 30.84
CA GLY A 423 -3.89 25.73 31.27
C GLY A 423 -2.94 26.29 30.23
N GLY A 424 -2.94 27.63 30.08
CA GLY A 424 -1.87 28.38 29.44
C GLY A 424 -2.25 28.98 28.08
N GLU A 425 -2.39 30.30 28.04
CA GLU A 425 -2.47 31.07 26.80
C GLU A 425 -1.22 30.82 25.92
N PRO A 426 -1.37 30.55 24.62
CA PRO A 426 -0.23 30.47 23.72
C PRO A 426 0.30 31.88 23.42
N LYS A 427 1.58 32.09 23.70
CA LYS A 427 2.33 33.30 23.37
C LYS A 427 2.42 33.45 21.83
N PRO A 428 2.19 34.63 21.24
CA PRO A 428 2.22 34.81 19.79
C PRO A 428 3.64 34.59 19.24
N ALA A 429 3.75 33.74 18.22
CA ALA A 429 5.00 33.51 17.50
C ALA A 429 5.33 34.73 16.63
N SER A 430 6.50 35.30 16.87
CA SER A 430 7.10 36.37 16.07
C SER A 430 7.41 35.88 14.65
N ALA A 431 6.94 36.64 13.66
CA ALA A 431 7.26 36.43 12.25
C ALA A 431 8.71 36.84 11.96
N GLU A 432 9.59 35.87 11.75
CA GLU A 432 10.82 36.05 10.98
C GLU A 432 10.90 35.00 9.86
N PRO A 433 11.30 35.39 8.63
CA PRO A 433 11.36 34.50 7.48
C PRO A 433 12.55 33.52 7.57
N VAL A 434 12.27 32.23 7.32
CA VAL A 434 13.27 31.17 7.19
C VAL A 434 14.04 31.36 5.87
N PRO A 435 15.40 31.33 5.87
CA PRO A 435 16.18 31.46 4.65
C PRO A 435 16.04 30.21 3.75
N PRO A 436 16.18 30.35 2.42
CA PRO A 436 16.06 29.22 1.50
C PRO A 436 17.16 28.17 1.74
N PRO A 437 16.87 26.88 1.50
CA PRO A 437 17.85 25.81 1.68
C PRO A 437 19.04 25.99 0.71
N PRO A 438 20.26 25.61 1.13
CA PRO A 438 21.43 25.69 0.26
C PRO A 438 21.28 24.77 -0.96
N ALA A 439 21.84 25.21 -2.09
CA ALA A 439 21.88 24.43 -3.33
C ALA A 439 22.49 23.03 -3.09
N PRO A 440 22.00 21.98 -3.77
CA PRO A 440 22.55 20.63 -3.63
C PRO A 440 24.05 20.62 -4.02
N PRO A 441 24.89 19.89 -3.28
CA PRO A 441 26.30 19.76 -3.63
C PRO A 441 26.45 19.04 -4.97
N ALA A 442 27.47 19.42 -5.74
CA ALA A 442 27.83 18.73 -6.98
C ALA A 442 28.12 17.24 -6.71
N ASP A 443 27.72 16.37 -7.65
CA ASP A 443 27.94 14.93 -7.56
C ASP A 443 29.42 14.62 -7.27
N PRO A 444 29.74 13.89 -6.19
CA PRO A 444 31.09 13.40 -5.99
C PRO A 444 31.42 12.41 -7.09
N ALA A 445 32.63 12.47 -7.63
CA ALA A 445 33.13 11.53 -8.62
C ALA A 445 32.95 10.07 -8.12
N PRO A 446 32.54 9.12 -8.98
CA PRO A 446 32.31 7.74 -8.58
C PRO A 446 33.58 7.14 -7.95
N GLU A 447 33.46 6.65 -6.73
CA GLU A 447 34.51 5.88 -6.05
C GLU A 447 34.87 4.62 -6.86
N PRO A 448 36.11 4.11 -6.72
CA PRO A 448 36.58 2.98 -7.50
C PRO A 448 35.71 1.73 -7.33
N VAL A 449 35.42 1.07 -8.46
CA VAL A 449 34.74 -0.23 -8.52
C VAL A 449 35.55 -1.24 -7.71
N ALA A 450 35.03 -1.68 -6.57
CA ALA A 450 35.66 -2.75 -5.79
C ALA A 450 35.46 -4.07 -6.55
N VAL A 451 36.44 -4.45 -7.37
CA VAL A 451 36.46 -5.74 -8.07
C VAL A 451 37.17 -6.77 -7.19
N GLN A 452 36.40 -7.73 -6.67
CA GLN A 452 36.92 -8.83 -5.87
C GLN A 452 36.87 -10.14 -6.68
N ARG A 453 37.94 -10.95 -6.63
CA ARG A 453 37.98 -12.28 -7.24
C ARG A 453 38.08 -13.35 -6.16
N PHE A 454 37.22 -14.37 -6.24
CA PHE A 454 37.25 -15.51 -5.33
C PHE A 454 36.78 -16.77 -6.05
N GLY A 455 37.57 -17.85 -6.04
CA GLY A 455 37.23 -19.06 -6.80
C GLY A 455 36.92 -18.72 -8.27
N THR A 456 35.72 -19.06 -8.70
CA THR A 456 35.17 -18.79 -10.04
C THR A 456 34.35 -17.50 -10.13
N VAL A 457 34.21 -16.70 -9.06
CA VAL A 457 33.42 -15.47 -9.07
C VAL A 457 34.29 -14.21 -9.16
N VAL A 458 33.88 -13.28 -10.01
CA VAL A 458 34.31 -11.89 -9.98
C VAL A 458 33.13 -11.04 -9.49
N LEU A 459 33.28 -10.43 -8.31
CA LEU A 459 32.31 -9.52 -7.70
C LEU A 459 32.68 -8.07 -7.98
N SER A 460 31.72 -7.25 -8.36
CA SER A 460 31.90 -5.81 -8.60
C SER A 460 30.85 -5.02 -7.84
N GLY A 461 31.28 -4.09 -6.98
CA GLY A 461 30.40 -3.14 -6.27
C GLY A 461 30.25 -1.82 -7.02
N LEU A 462 29.02 -1.38 -7.28
CA LEU A 462 28.68 -0.15 -8.00
C LEU A 462 27.61 0.64 -7.24
N ASP A 463 27.79 1.95 -7.09
CA ASP A 463 26.75 2.83 -6.58
C ASP A 463 25.79 3.17 -7.73
N SER A 464 24.50 2.85 -7.56
CA SER A 464 23.48 3.07 -8.59
C SER A 464 22.19 3.64 -8.01
N LEU A 465 21.61 4.59 -8.75
CA LEU A 465 20.28 5.17 -8.51
C LEU A 465 19.15 4.30 -9.08
N ASP A 466 19.47 3.40 -10.01
CA ASP A 466 18.49 2.54 -10.66
C ASP A 466 18.10 1.38 -9.75
N SER A 467 16.91 1.49 -9.17
CA SER A 467 16.38 0.46 -8.28
C SER A 467 16.09 -0.87 -8.98
N ALA A 468 15.87 -0.84 -10.30
CA ALA A 468 15.44 -1.95 -11.14
C ALA A 468 16.59 -2.66 -11.87
N LEU A 469 17.83 -2.24 -11.66
CA LEU A 469 19.02 -2.80 -12.32
C LEU A 469 19.25 -4.26 -11.90
N ARG A 470 18.97 -5.21 -12.81
CA ARG A 470 19.10 -6.68 -12.60
C ARG A 470 20.37 -7.27 -13.22
N GLU A 471 20.85 -6.68 -14.31
CA GLU A 471 22.08 -7.05 -15.00
C GLU A 471 22.83 -5.77 -15.40
N HIS A 472 24.16 -5.84 -15.36
CA HIS A 472 25.05 -4.79 -15.81
C HIS A 472 25.92 -5.33 -16.95
N PRO A 473 26.03 -4.64 -18.09
CA PRO A 473 26.73 -5.14 -19.28
C PRO A 473 28.18 -5.57 -18.99
N ASP A 474 28.90 -4.79 -18.19
CA ASP A 474 30.32 -5.06 -17.89
C ASP A 474 30.58 -5.85 -16.59
N HIS A 475 29.57 -5.95 -15.72
CA HIS A 475 29.76 -6.46 -14.35
C HIS A 475 28.89 -7.69 -14.04
N GLY A 476 28.07 -8.11 -15.00
CA GLY A 476 27.27 -9.32 -14.91
C GLY A 476 25.98 -9.11 -14.13
N ARG A 477 25.55 -10.13 -13.40
CA ARG A 477 24.21 -10.16 -12.82
C ARG A 477 24.19 -9.71 -11.37
N LEU A 478 23.14 -9.01 -10.97
CA LEU A 478 22.98 -8.53 -9.60
C LEU A 478 22.92 -9.73 -8.64
N VAL A 479 23.75 -9.70 -7.60
CA VAL A 479 23.78 -10.71 -6.53
C VAL A 479 23.36 -10.18 -5.17
N ALA A 480 23.60 -8.89 -4.88
CA ALA A 480 23.14 -8.29 -3.64
C ALA A 480 23.07 -6.76 -3.74
N THR A 481 22.30 -6.14 -2.84
CA THR A 481 22.28 -4.69 -2.62
C THR A 481 22.58 -4.40 -1.16
N GLU A 482 23.43 -3.41 -0.87
CA GLU A 482 23.74 -3.04 0.51
C GLU A 482 22.53 -2.38 1.20
N ARG A 483 22.26 -2.83 2.43
CA ARG A 483 21.28 -2.23 3.34
C ARG A 483 21.96 -1.13 4.13
N VAL A 484 21.27 -0.02 4.34
CA VAL A 484 21.73 1.04 5.25
C VAL A 484 21.81 0.48 6.68
N PRO A 485 22.91 0.70 7.43
CA PRO A 485 23.01 0.22 8.81
C PRO A 485 21.88 0.79 9.68
N ALA A 486 21.29 -0.06 10.52
CA ALA A 486 20.36 0.40 11.54
C ALA A 486 21.14 1.14 12.64
N GLY A 487 20.86 2.43 12.86
CA GLY A 487 21.52 3.24 13.89
C GLY A 487 22.48 4.33 13.37
N ALA A 488 22.63 4.49 12.05
CA ALA A 488 23.20 5.74 11.52
C ALA A 488 22.18 6.87 11.72
N ASP A 489 22.64 7.98 12.29
CA ASP A 489 21.83 9.12 12.75
C ASP A 489 20.77 9.55 11.73
N ALA A 490 19.50 9.25 12.01
CA ALA A 490 18.38 9.46 11.09
C ALA A 490 18.10 10.94 10.81
N ALA A 491 18.65 11.84 11.62
CA ALA A 491 18.53 13.29 11.45
C ALA A 491 19.51 13.87 10.40
N ALA A 492 20.56 13.13 9.99
CA ALA A 492 21.68 13.68 9.22
C ALA A 492 21.75 13.25 7.74
N ARG A 493 20.75 12.57 7.18
CA ARG A 493 20.78 12.19 5.76
C ARG A 493 19.48 12.51 5.03
N ALA A 494 19.57 13.48 4.11
CA ALA A 494 18.70 13.56 2.95
C ALA A 494 18.60 12.17 2.30
N TYR A 495 17.41 11.81 1.81
CA TYR A 495 17.19 10.59 1.04
C TYR A 495 18.17 10.57 -0.14
N SER A 496 19.29 9.84 -0.02
CA SER A 496 20.13 9.54 -1.17
C SER A 496 19.47 8.36 -1.89
N PRO A 497 19.08 8.48 -3.17
CA PRO A 497 18.52 7.37 -3.93
C PRO A 497 19.59 6.32 -4.31
N SER A 498 20.87 6.66 -4.13
CA SER A 498 21.98 5.80 -4.54
C SER A 498 22.18 4.66 -3.54
N ARG A 499 22.30 3.43 -4.05
CA ARG A 499 22.61 2.23 -3.28
C ARG A 499 23.76 1.49 -3.92
N ARG A 500 24.67 0.98 -3.09
CA ARG A 500 25.72 0.08 -3.54
C ARG A 500 25.12 -1.28 -3.91
N ARG A 501 25.34 -1.70 -5.15
CA ARG A 501 24.86 -2.93 -5.75
C ARG A 501 26.04 -3.78 -6.15
N TRP A 502 25.94 -5.07 -5.87
CA TRP A 502 26.98 -6.05 -6.13
C TRP A 502 26.55 -6.94 -7.28
N PHE A 503 27.42 -7.05 -8.29
CA PHE A 503 27.22 -7.87 -9.47
C PHE A 503 28.27 -8.97 -9.53
N ALA A 504 27.90 -10.11 -10.13
CA ALA A 504 28.78 -11.26 -10.29
C ALA A 504 28.89 -11.70 -11.76
N THR A 505 30.12 -12.01 -12.16
CA THR A 505 30.44 -12.76 -13.40
C THR A 505 31.26 -14.01 -13.07
N ALA A 506 31.28 -14.96 -14.00
CA ALA A 506 32.22 -16.07 -13.96
C ALA A 506 33.63 -15.58 -14.34
N ALA A 507 34.64 -15.96 -13.56
CA ALA A 507 36.03 -15.63 -13.81
C ALA A 507 36.63 -16.53 -14.90
N ASP A 508 37.43 -15.95 -15.80
CA ASP A 508 38.16 -16.70 -16.84
C ASP A 508 39.26 -17.63 -16.26
N ALA A 509 39.76 -17.31 -15.06
CA ALA A 509 40.73 -18.12 -14.32
C ALA A 509 40.32 -18.21 -12.84
N THR A 510 40.42 -19.41 -12.26
CA THR A 510 40.07 -19.66 -10.86
C THR A 510 41.06 -19.02 -9.90
N ALA A 511 40.58 -18.10 -9.06
CA ALA A 511 41.31 -17.57 -7.91
C ALA A 511 41.36 -18.61 -6.77
N PRO A 512 42.39 -18.57 -5.91
CA PRO A 512 42.55 -19.57 -4.85
C PRO A 512 41.48 -19.43 -3.75
N ARG A 513 40.93 -20.58 -3.30
CA ARG A 513 39.97 -20.68 -2.18
C ARG A 513 40.71 -20.83 -0.85
N THR A 514 41.34 -19.76 -0.37
CA THR A 514 42.04 -19.76 0.93
C THR A 514 41.26 -19.00 2.00
N ALA A 515 41.52 -19.31 3.27
CA ALA A 515 40.93 -18.57 4.38
C ALA A 515 41.29 -17.07 4.35
N ALA A 516 42.51 -16.72 3.91
CA ALA A 516 42.90 -15.33 3.72
C ALA A 516 42.06 -14.62 2.65
N ALA A 517 41.81 -15.27 1.51
CA ALA A 517 40.99 -14.72 0.43
C ALA A 517 39.50 -14.58 0.80
N LEU A 518 39.01 -15.39 1.75
CA LEU A 518 37.67 -15.25 2.33
C LEU A 518 37.59 -14.07 3.31
N SER A 519 38.63 -13.85 4.12
CA SER A 519 38.67 -12.76 5.11
C SER A 519 38.92 -11.39 4.48
N ASP A 520 39.65 -11.32 3.36
CA ASP A 520 39.87 -10.08 2.61
C ASP A 520 38.62 -9.62 1.81
N ALA A 521 37.52 -10.36 1.94
CA ALA A 521 36.27 -10.11 1.23
C ALA A 521 35.43 -9.00 1.87
N GLY A 522 35.62 -7.76 1.44
CA GLY A 522 34.79 -6.63 1.88
C GLY A 522 33.29 -6.78 1.56
N PHE A 523 32.88 -7.78 0.77
CA PHE A 523 31.49 -8.14 0.47
C PHE A 523 30.73 -8.71 1.69
N CYS A 524 31.35 -9.61 2.46
CA CYS A 524 30.67 -10.33 3.55
C CYS A 524 30.53 -9.52 4.85
N GLU A 525 31.31 -8.44 5.00
CA GLU A 525 31.20 -7.51 6.14
C GLU A 525 30.02 -6.54 6.01
N ARG A 526 29.36 -6.50 4.85
CA ARG A 526 28.25 -5.58 4.57
C ARG A 526 26.92 -6.18 5.01
N ARG A 527 25.95 -5.32 5.32
CA ARG A 527 24.55 -5.77 5.40
C ARG A 527 23.99 -5.87 3.99
N LEU A 528 23.54 -7.05 3.58
CA LEU A 528 23.12 -7.32 2.22
C LEU A 528 21.64 -7.72 2.17
N ALA A 529 20.94 -7.27 1.12
CA ALA A 529 19.73 -7.92 0.60
C ALA A 529 20.15 -8.71 -0.64
N LEU A 530 19.90 -10.02 -0.67
CA LEU A 530 20.33 -10.86 -1.79
C LEU A 530 19.36 -10.73 -2.98
N SER A 531 19.90 -10.85 -4.18
CA SER A 531 19.14 -10.71 -5.41
C SER A 531 18.39 -12.01 -5.74
N PRO A 532 17.05 -12.00 -5.94
CA PRO A 532 16.25 -13.19 -6.29
C PRO A 532 16.77 -13.96 -7.52
N GLU A 533 17.40 -13.27 -8.46
CA GLU A 533 17.85 -13.77 -9.76
C GLU A 533 18.89 -14.89 -9.65
N TRP A 534 19.66 -14.95 -8.56
CA TRP A 534 20.63 -16.04 -8.34
C TRP A 534 20.28 -16.96 -7.17
N VAL A 535 19.50 -16.47 -6.20
CA VAL A 535 19.04 -17.29 -5.07
C VAL A 535 17.86 -18.16 -5.48
N ARG A 536 16.87 -17.61 -6.20
CA ARG A 536 15.65 -18.30 -6.64
C ARG A 536 15.76 -18.78 -8.07
N ASP A 537 16.02 -17.88 -9.01
CA ASP A 537 16.00 -18.19 -10.44
C ASP A 537 17.26 -18.96 -10.90
N ARG A 538 18.25 -19.09 -10.00
CA ARG A 538 19.51 -19.85 -10.21
C ARG A 538 20.23 -19.46 -11.50
N ALA A 539 20.09 -18.21 -11.93
CA ALA A 539 20.54 -17.83 -13.25
C ALA A 539 22.07 -17.92 -13.39
N LEU A 540 22.83 -17.79 -12.28
CA LEU A 540 24.29 -17.95 -12.26
C LEU A 540 24.74 -19.43 -12.34
N PRO A 541 25.89 -19.73 -12.96
CA PRO A 541 26.46 -21.09 -12.97
C PRO A 541 26.65 -21.65 -11.56
N ARG A 542 26.45 -22.96 -11.39
CA ARG A 542 26.54 -23.63 -10.08
C ARG A 542 27.85 -23.34 -9.34
N ALA A 543 28.99 -23.42 -10.02
CA ALA A 543 30.30 -23.14 -9.41
C ALA A 543 30.40 -21.70 -8.87
N VAL A 544 29.84 -20.72 -9.59
CA VAL A 544 29.79 -19.32 -9.14
C VAL A 544 28.90 -19.17 -7.92
N ARG A 545 27.77 -19.88 -7.88
CA ARG A 545 26.84 -19.87 -6.74
C ARG A 545 27.44 -20.53 -5.50
N GLU A 546 28.18 -21.62 -5.65
CA GLU A 546 28.92 -22.28 -4.57
C GLU A 546 30.04 -21.38 -4.01
N ASP A 547 30.76 -20.65 -4.88
CA ASP A 547 31.78 -19.69 -4.44
C ASP A 547 31.17 -18.44 -3.76
N LEU A 548 30.00 -17.96 -4.22
CA LEU A 548 29.23 -16.91 -3.52
C LEU A 548 28.74 -17.39 -2.15
N ALA A 549 28.28 -18.64 -2.04
CA ALA A 549 27.87 -19.22 -0.78
C ALA A 549 29.03 -19.31 0.21
N LEU A 550 30.25 -19.62 -0.25
CA LEU A 550 31.45 -19.58 0.58
C LEU A 550 31.73 -18.18 1.13
N LEU A 551 31.65 -17.13 0.30
CA LEU A 551 31.80 -15.75 0.75
C LEU A 551 30.72 -15.37 1.79
N LEU A 552 29.46 -15.71 1.52
CA LEU A 552 28.34 -15.40 2.42
C LEU A 552 28.36 -16.24 3.70
N SER A 553 29.05 -17.39 3.73
CA SER A 553 29.25 -18.18 4.94
C SER A 553 30.08 -17.46 6.01
N GLN A 554 30.81 -16.42 5.61
CA GLN A 554 31.56 -15.53 6.51
C GLN A 554 30.74 -14.31 6.97
N ALA A 555 29.59 -14.04 6.34
CA ALA A 555 28.72 -12.94 6.73
C ALA A 555 28.05 -13.22 8.07
N GLU A 556 27.75 -12.15 8.82
CA GLU A 556 26.95 -12.26 10.04
C GLU A 556 25.53 -12.72 9.67
N PRO A 557 25.07 -13.90 10.12
CA PRO A 557 23.77 -14.40 9.72
C PRO A 557 22.63 -13.62 10.39
N ASP A 558 21.51 -13.48 9.70
CA ASP A 558 20.29 -12.90 10.25
C ASP A 558 19.67 -13.81 11.32
N TRP A 559 19.83 -15.12 11.14
CA TRP A 559 19.47 -16.14 12.13
C TRP A 559 20.38 -17.35 12.06
N ARG A 560 20.57 -17.99 13.20
CA ARG A 560 21.35 -19.21 13.37
C ARG A 560 20.57 -20.18 14.23
N ALA A 561 20.56 -21.45 13.84
CA ALA A 561 19.91 -22.50 14.60
C ALA A 561 20.76 -23.76 14.65
N GLN A 562 20.54 -24.60 15.65
CA GLN A 562 21.07 -25.96 15.60
C GLN A 562 20.23 -26.83 14.66
N ALA A 563 20.84 -27.85 14.09
CA ALA A 563 20.17 -28.93 13.38
C ALA A 563 20.74 -30.28 13.82
N ARG A 564 19.89 -31.30 13.91
CA ARG A 564 20.30 -32.67 14.22
C ARG A 564 19.94 -33.59 13.07
N LEU A 565 20.87 -34.47 12.70
CA LEU A 565 20.58 -35.54 11.75
C LEU A 565 19.58 -36.53 12.36
N VAL A 566 18.43 -36.66 11.71
CA VAL A 566 17.38 -37.62 12.07
C VAL A 566 17.62 -38.93 11.35
N GLY A 567 18.00 -38.89 10.08
CA GLY A 567 18.29 -40.08 9.29
C GLY A 567 18.63 -39.78 7.84
N ILE A 568 19.05 -40.83 7.13
CA ILE A 568 19.33 -40.80 5.69
C ILE A 568 18.49 -41.92 5.06
N CYS A 569 17.71 -41.59 4.03
CA CYS A 569 16.84 -42.54 3.34
C CYS A 569 16.77 -42.17 1.85
N ASP A 570 16.97 -43.15 0.95
CA ASP A 570 16.86 -43.01 -0.51
C ASP A 570 17.62 -41.81 -1.10
N GLY A 571 18.85 -41.57 -0.63
CA GLY A 571 19.66 -40.42 -1.08
C GLY A 571 19.14 -39.06 -0.58
N MET A 572 18.30 -39.05 0.44
CA MET A 572 17.82 -37.85 1.12
C MET A 572 18.30 -37.83 2.57
N LEU A 573 18.77 -36.67 3.00
CA LEU A 573 19.15 -36.39 4.36
C LEU A 573 18.02 -35.63 5.06
N LEU A 574 17.61 -36.10 6.24
CA LEU A 574 16.56 -35.49 7.05
C LEU A 574 17.14 -34.89 8.33
N LEU A 575 16.92 -33.59 8.53
CA LEU A 575 17.34 -32.84 9.70
C LEU A 575 16.13 -32.40 10.51
N ALA A 576 16.24 -32.50 11.84
CA ALA A 576 15.37 -31.78 12.76
C ALA A 576 16.05 -30.45 13.10
N THR A 577 15.33 -29.34 12.94
CA THR A 577 15.85 -28.01 13.20
C THR A 577 14.77 -27.07 13.75
N VAL A 578 15.13 -25.81 13.99
CA VAL A 578 14.19 -24.72 14.23
C VAL A 578 14.50 -23.62 13.21
N VAL A 579 13.48 -23.17 12.49
CA VAL A 579 13.61 -22.13 11.47
C VAL A 579 12.60 -21.02 11.72
N PRO A 580 12.79 -19.83 11.14
CA PRO A 580 11.74 -18.83 11.16
C PRO A 580 10.42 -19.35 10.57
N SER A 581 9.29 -19.04 11.22
CA SER A 581 7.92 -19.48 10.84
C SER A 581 7.54 -19.27 9.36
N HIS A 582 8.15 -18.28 8.69
CA HIS A 582 7.85 -17.99 7.29
C HIS A 582 8.39 -19.05 6.32
N PHE A 583 9.34 -19.90 6.72
CA PHE A 583 9.77 -21.06 5.92
C PHE A 583 8.68 -22.15 5.82
N LEU A 584 7.67 -22.11 6.69
CA LEU A 584 6.60 -23.12 6.79
C LEU A 584 5.24 -22.64 6.27
N THR A 585 5.02 -21.32 6.21
CA THR A 585 3.71 -20.72 5.86
C THR A 585 3.58 -20.35 4.38
N ALA A 586 4.70 -20.26 3.65
CA ALA A 586 4.74 -20.11 2.19
C ALA A 586 5.96 -20.86 1.64
N PRO A 587 5.85 -21.62 0.53
CA PRO A 587 7.00 -22.25 -0.09
C PRO A 587 7.89 -21.16 -0.71
N ARG A 588 8.86 -20.67 0.05
CA ARG A 588 9.95 -19.85 -0.49
C ARG A 588 11.04 -20.80 -0.97
N GLU A 589 11.45 -20.64 -2.23
CA GLU A 589 12.65 -21.31 -2.71
C GLU A 589 13.86 -20.67 -2.03
N ALA A 590 14.45 -21.41 -1.09
CA ALA A 590 15.72 -21.07 -0.47
C ALA A 590 16.85 -21.79 -1.21
N ALA A 591 17.94 -21.08 -1.48
CA ALA A 591 19.15 -21.73 -1.94
C ALA A 591 19.89 -22.30 -0.72
N VAL A 592 20.06 -23.62 -0.69
CA VAL A 592 20.68 -24.32 0.43
C VAL A 592 22.03 -24.87 0.02
N PHE A 593 23.05 -24.58 0.81
CA PHE A 593 24.42 -25.02 0.57
C PHE A 593 24.96 -25.74 1.80
N ALA A 594 25.57 -26.90 1.58
CA ALA A 594 26.38 -27.55 2.59
C ALA A 594 27.80 -26.97 2.56
N VAL A 595 28.29 -26.45 3.68
CA VAL A 595 29.64 -25.88 3.78
C VAL A 595 30.50 -26.80 4.63
N ASP A 596 31.70 -27.12 4.16
CA ASP A 596 32.61 -27.99 4.91
C ASP A 596 33.09 -27.37 6.23
N ARG A 597 33.69 -28.20 7.10
CA ARG A 597 34.21 -27.76 8.40
C ARG A 597 35.29 -26.68 8.27
N ALA A 598 36.10 -26.74 7.20
CA ALA A 598 37.14 -25.75 6.94
C ALA A 598 36.58 -24.41 6.43
N GLY A 599 35.33 -24.37 5.95
CA GLY A 599 34.72 -23.23 5.29
C GLY A 599 35.32 -22.95 3.91
N LEU A 600 35.90 -23.96 3.24
CA LEU A 600 36.66 -23.80 1.99
C LEU A 600 36.01 -24.48 0.79
N SER A 601 35.00 -25.32 1.02
CA SER A 601 34.16 -25.90 -0.04
C SER A 601 32.68 -25.81 0.32
N ALA A 602 31.85 -25.48 -0.67
CA ALA A 602 30.40 -25.47 -0.56
C ALA A 602 29.80 -26.32 -1.68
N GLY A 603 28.78 -27.10 -1.35
CA GLY A 603 28.00 -27.86 -2.32
C GLY A 603 26.54 -27.45 -2.28
N GLU A 604 25.98 -27.03 -3.41
CA GLU A 604 24.56 -26.74 -3.52
C GLU A 604 23.71 -28.00 -3.27
N ARG A 605 22.57 -27.85 -2.59
CA ARG A 605 21.59 -28.91 -2.31
C ARG A 605 20.28 -28.58 -3.02
N MET A 606 19.96 -29.39 -4.02
CA MET A 606 18.67 -29.30 -4.71
C MET A 606 17.57 -29.94 -3.86
N GLY A 607 16.31 -29.66 -4.20
CA GLY A 607 15.17 -30.31 -3.54
C GLY A 607 14.95 -29.95 -2.06
N ALA A 608 15.62 -28.91 -1.53
CA ALA A 608 15.52 -28.54 -0.13
C ALA A 608 14.07 -28.17 0.26
N ALA A 609 13.52 -28.86 1.25
CA ALA A 609 12.14 -28.66 1.68
C ALA A 609 12.03 -28.62 3.21
N PHE A 610 11.37 -27.57 3.72
CA PHE A 610 11.03 -27.43 5.13
C PHE A 610 9.59 -27.90 5.38
N ALA A 611 9.37 -28.59 6.48
CA ALA A 611 8.04 -29.02 6.92
C ALA A 611 7.92 -28.85 8.44
N GLU A 612 6.73 -28.49 8.91
CA GLU A 612 6.44 -28.35 10.34
C GLU A 612 6.55 -29.71 11.04
N THR A 613 7.02 -29.71 12.28
CA THR A 613 7.04 -30.91 13.13
C THR A 613 6.48 -30.63 14.51
N ALA A 614 5.64 -31.56 14.99
CA ALA A 614 5.09 -31.53 16.35
C ALA A 614 6.12 -31.95 17.41
N ALA A 615 7.28 -32.46 17.00
CA ALA A 615 8.34 -32.85 17.93
C ALA A 615 8.93 -31.58 18.59
N GLY A 616 8.67 -31.41 19.89
CA GLY A 616 9.22 -30.34 20.72
C GLY A 616 10.73 -30.49 20.91
N TRP A 617 11.50 -30.13 19.89
CA TRP A 617 12.95 -30.10 19.96
C TRP A 617 13.42 -28.73 20.45
N GLY A 618 14.14 -28.72 21.59
CA GLY A 618 14.73 -27.53 22.19
C GLY A 618 16.03 -27.10 21.50
N ALA A 619 15.96 -26.80 20.20
CA ALA A 619 17.10 -26.24 19.47
C ALA A 619 17.52 -24.89 20.02
N ALA A 620 18.82 -24.63 20.08
CA ALA A 620 19.27 -23.25 20.17
C ALA A 620 18.91 -22.52 18.86
N PHE A 621 18.23 -21.39 18.99
CA PHE A 621 17.93 -20.46 17.90
C PHE A 621 18.32 -19.05 18.34
N THR A 622 19.16 -18.40 17.54
CA THR A 622 19.54 -17.01 17.71
C THR A 622 19.18 -16.23 16.45
N ALA A 623 18.65 -15.03 16.63
CA ALA A 623 18.35 -14.12 15.54
C ALA A 623 18.89 -12.75 15.89
N ARG A 624 19.35 -12.03 14.88
CA ARG A 624 19.89 -10.68 15.03
C ARG A 624 18.84 -9.68 15.54
N ARG A 625 17.57 -9.92 15.22
CA ARG A 625 16.37 -9.24 15.76
C ARG A 625 15.34 -10.28 16.18
N ARG A 626 15.31 -10.59 17.48
CA ARG A 626 14.51 -11.69 18.03
C ARG A 626 13.01 -11.39 18.03
N ASP A 627 12.64 -10.12 17.93
CA ASP A 627 11.28 -9.57 17.83
C ASP A 627 10.66 -9.73 16.43
N GLU A 628 11.47 -9.94 15.39
CA GLU A 628 10.98 -10.03 14.00
C GLU A 628 10.86 -11.48 13.48
N LEU A 629 11.63 -12.43 14.04
CA LEU A 629 11.70 -13.83 13.56
C LEU A 629 11.18 -14.82 14.61
N THR A 630 9.95 -15.31 14.43
CA THR A 630 9.37 -16.36 15.28
C THR A 630 9.97 -17.73 14.95
N PRO A 631 10.72 -18.37 15.87
CA PRO A 631 11.27 -19.71 15.64
C PRO A 631 10.17 -20.79 15.72
N VAL A 632 10.16 -21.72 14.77
CA VAL A 632 9.24 -22.86 14.73
C VAL A 632 10.02 -24.15 14.49
N PRO A 633 9.74 -25.23 15.25
CA PRO A 633 10.30 -26.55 14.97
C PRO A 633 9.96 -27.02 13.57
N ALA A 634 10.98 -27.47 12.83
CA ALA A 634 10.83 -27.94 11.47
C ALA A 634 11.71 -29.15 11.18
N THR A 635 11.34 -29.91 10.16
CA THR A 635 12.25 -30.82 9.47
C THR A 635 12.73 -30.21 8.17
N LEU A 636 14.02 -30.34 7.87
CA LEU A 636 14.63 -29.98 6.60
C LEU A 636 15.05 -31.26 5.86
N ARG A 637 14.52 -31.44 4.65
CA ARG A 637 14.91 -32.50 3.72
C ARG A 637 15.90 -31.96 2.70
N LEU A 638 17.01 -32.65 2.47
CA LEU A 638 18.05 -32.27 1.51
C LEU A 638 18.47 -33.47 0.66
N ASP A 639 18.72 -33.26 -0.62
CA ASP A 639 19.36 -34.28 -1.47
C ASP A 639 20.78 -34.58 -0.94
N HIS A 640 21.16 -35.86 -0.89
CA HIS A 640 22.45 -36.33 -0.38
C HIS A 640 23.03 -37.49 -1.20
N ASP A 641 24.27 -37.32 -1.65
CA ASP A 641 25.05 -38.39 -2.26
C ASP A 641 25.51 -39.38 -1.19
N LEU A 642 24.98 -40.61 -1.24
CA LEU A 642 25.27 -41.70 -0.27
C LEU A 642 26.75 -42.13 -0.26
N SER A 643 27.55 -41.75 -1.26
CA SER A 643 28.99 -42.01 -1.31
C SER A 643 29.82 -40.98 -0.54
N GLN A 644 29.22 -39.87 -0.09
CA GLN A 644 29.89 -38.80 0.64
C GLN A 644 29.58 -38.89 2.13
N ALA A 645 30.57 -38.55 2.98
CA ALA A 645 30.31 -38.34 4.40
C ALA A 645 29.24 -37.24 4.57
N VAL A 646 28.43 -37.33 5.63
CA VAL A 646 27.41 -36.31 5.96
C VAL A 646 28.04 -34.92 5.84
N PRO A 647 27.45 -34.02 5.02
CA PRO A 647 28.05 -32.73 4.72
C PRO A 647 28.48 -32.00 5.99
N GLY A 648 29.63 -31.32 5.89
CA GLY A 648 30.30 -30.66 7.00
C GLY A 648 29.38 -29.72 7.81
N ASP A 649 29.85 -29.44 9.02
CA ASP A 649 29.12 -28.96 10.20
C ASP A 649 28.11 -27.79 10.04
N ARG A 650 28.03 -27.14 8.87
CA ARG A 650 27.15 -25.98 8.64
C ARG A 650 26.37 -26.07 7.33
N ILE A 651 25.08 -25.74 7.42
CA ILE A 651 24.22 -25.56 6.25
C ILE A 651 23.85 -24.08 6.16
N LEU A 652 24.15 -23.48 5.02
CA LEU A 652 23.79 -22.12 4.70
C LEU A 652 22.43 -22.12 3.99
N VAL A 653 21.49 -21.34 4.50
CA VAL A 653 20.13 -21.18 3.97
C VAL A 653 19.98 -19.75 3.50
N LEU A 654 19.96 -19.54 2.18
CA LEU A 654 19.91 -18.21 1.58
C LEU A 654 18.52 -17.93 0.98
N THR A 655 18.01 -16.74 1.29
CA THR A 655 16.80 -16.14 0.70
C THR A 655 17.16 -14.75 0.18
N ASP A 656 16.28 -14.12 -0.61
CA ASP A 656 16.49 -12.76 -1.12
C ASP A 656 16.53 -11.70 -0.01
N ASP A 657 16.02 -12.01 1.19
CA ASP A 657 15.98 -11.08 2.30
C ASP A 657 16.75 -11.53 3.56
N MET A 658 17.22 -12.78 3.65
CA MET A 658 17.95 -13.28 4.82
C MET A 658 19.05 -14.29 4.51
N ILE A 659 20.09 -14.25 5.33
CA ILE A 659 21.15 -15.25 5.44
C ILE A 659 20.93 -16.06 6.73
N GLY A 660 20.62 -17.35 6.59
CA GLY A 660 20.43 -18.29 7.70
C GLY A 660 21.55 -19.31 7.79
N VAL A 661 21.91 -19.73 9.01
CA VAL A 661 22.91 -20.80 9.24
C VAL A 661 22.33 -21.87 10.16
N LEU A 662 22.43 -23.12 9.73
CA LEU A 662 22.16 -24.29 10.57
C LEU A 662 23.46 -24.96 10.97
N ASP A 663 23.74 -25.03 12.26
CA ASP A 663 24.88 -25.75 12.82
C ASP A 663 24.47 -27.20 13.11
N LEU A 664 25.09 -28.15 12.41
CA LEU A 664 24.86 -29.57 12.62
C LEU A 664 25.51 -29.99 13.94
N ALA A 665 24.69 -30.45 14.89
CA ALA A 665 25.19 -31.05 16.12
C ALA A 665 25.94 -32.34 15.77
N GLY A 666 27.23 -32.41 16.13
CA GLY A 666 28.05 -33.61 15.91
C GLY A 666 27.46 -34.84 16.61
N PRO A 667 27.76 -36.06 16.13
CA PRO A 667 27.11 -37.29 16.61
C PRO A 667 27.43 -37.71 18.07
N ASN A 668 27.97 -36.85 18.94
CA ASN A 668 28.26 -37.21 20.34
C ASN A 668 28.08 -36.04 21.31
N GLY A 669 27.02 -36.11 22.13
CA GLY A 669 26.88 -35.42 23.40
C GLY A 669 26.09 -36.34 24.35
N PRO A 670 26.60 -36.68 25.55
CA PRO A 670 26.04 -37.74 26.38
C PRO A 670 24.76 -37.26 27.08
N GLY A 671 23.63 -37.90 26.79
CA GLY A 671 22.44 -37.79 27.67
C GLY A 671 21.10 -37.49 27.02
N SER A 672 20.73 -38.11 25.90
CA SER A 672 19.30 -38.16 25.53
C SER A 672 18.95 -39.53 24.90
N PRO A 673 17.88 -40.20 25.39
CA PRO A 673 17.59 -41.62 25.13
C PRO A 673 17.08 -41.86 23.68
N PRO A 674 17.09 -43.15 23.23
CA PRO A 674 17.04 -43.55 21.82
C PRO A 674 15.75 -43.21 21.07
#